data_AF-A0A671N274-F1
#
_entry.id   AF-A0A671N274-F1
#
_cell.length_a   1.000
_cell.length_b   1.000
_cell.length_c   1.000
_cell.angle_alpha   90.00
_cell.angle_beta   90.00
_cell.angle_gamma   90.00
#
_symmetry.space_group_name_H-M   'P 1'
#
loop_
_entity.id
_entity.type
_entity.pdbx_description
1 polymer ?
#
loop_
_entity_poly.entity_id
_entity_poly.type
_entity_poly.pdbx_seq_one_letter_code
_entity_poly.pdbx_strand_id
1 'polypeptide(L)'
;MAARLSAQEEQIEALSREILRLRDGLTGGFDFSTLASGPSLDALRAENEKLQYRLLHLRRSLRAEQELEEHSHNQNQRTSKPDQNQNQRTNTQKSQSKPEEPKEKNRPKNAAPSRSSASDVQEKNKKEKVKAELNPWPAFVSGRLQVYERLKKESDALLAERAAGGHSISVQLPDGQTLKATAWVSSPYQLACAISQALADSCVIARVNGELWDLDRPLETDCSLELLRFAHEDAQVYWHSSAHILGEAMEQFYGGCLCYGPPIENGFYYDMFLDGQKGVSSTEFGDLENICRSIMKDKQPFERLEISKDTLLEMFKYNKFKCRILNEKVSTPTTTVYRCGPLIDLCRGPHVRHTGKIKALKIYKNSSTYWEGRSDMETLQRIYGISFPDSKMLKEWERFQEEAKNRDHRKIGKDQELFFFHDLSPGSCFFLPRGAYIYNTLTEFIREEYSRRGFQEVASPNIYNGKLWETSGHWQHYSENMFSFPVEQDVFALKPMNCPGHCLMFGHRPRSWRELPLRLADFGVLHRNELSGTLTGLTRVRRFQQDDAHIFCTMDQIESEMKGCLDFLRCVYDVFGFSFQLHLSTRPEKFLGDIAVWNQAEKIDIKIKDAIGRYHQCATIQLDFQLPVRFNLTYDRPVIIHRAILGSVERMIAILTENYAGKWPLWLSPRQVMLVPVNPSLEEYAKQVCERFVEAGFMADADLDSGCLLNKKIRSAQLAQYNFILGKQRAVNVRTRDNKVHGEQSVEEVMQRLMLLRLSRCRCAEEDF
;
A
#
# COMPACT_ATOMS: atom_id res chain seq x y z
N MET A 1 -1.19 -3.62 17.86
CA MET A 1 0.04 -4.38 17.56
C MET A 1 0.88 -4.78 18.78
N ALA A 2 1.12 -3.91 19.76
CA ALA A 2 1.95 -4.19 20.95
C ALA A 2 1.59 -5.48 21.73
N ALA A 3 0.31 -5.78 21.97
CA ALA A 3 -0.09 -7.00 22.68
C ALA A 3 0.18 -8.30 21.89
N ARG A 4 0.07 -8.26 20.55
CA ARG A 4 0.38 -9.40 19.67
C ARG A 4 1.90 -9.55 19.45
N LEU A 5 2.61 -8.41 19.43
CA LEU A 5 4.07 -8.35 19.47
C LEU A 5 4.57 -9.00 20.76
N SER A 6 4.05 -8.57 21.92
CA SER A 6 4.37 -9.11 23.25
C SER A 6 4.10 -10.61 23.33
N ALA A 7 2.94 -11.09 22.85
CA ALA A 7 2.62 -12.52 22.85
C ALA A 7 3.53 -13.34 21.93
N GLN A 8 3.95 -12.79 20.78
CA GLN A 8 4.92 -13.46 19.89
C GLN A 8 6.36 -13.34 20.39
N GLU A 9 6.71 -12.27 21.09
CA GLU A 9 7.99 -12.10 21.80
C GLU A 9 8.10 -13.11 22.93
N GLU A 10 7.06 -13.29 23.74
CA GLU A 10 6.98 -14.34 24.77
C GLU A 10 7.09 -15.75 24.16
N GLN A 11 6.46 -15.99 23.00
CA GLN A 11 6.56 -17.27 22.29
C GLN A 11 7.97 -17.54 21.77
N ILE A 12 8.64 -16.52 21.21
CA ILE A 12 10.03 -16.61 20.74
C ILE A 12 10.99 -16.79 21.92
N GLU A 13 10.74 -16.11 23.04
CA GLU A 13 11.54 -16.22 24.24
C GLU A 13 11.36 -17.59 24.92
N ALA A 14 10.15 -18.15 24.91
CA ALA A 14 9.90 -19.52 25.33
C ALA A 14 10.58 -20.56 24.42
N LEU A 15 10.47 -20.40 23.09
CA LEU A 15 11.15 -21.29 22.14
C LEU A 15 12.68 -21.19 22.23
N SER A 16 13.20 -19.98 22.43
CA SER A 16 14.64 -19.74 22.57
C SER A 16 15.18 -20.35 23.86
N ARG A 17 14.43 -20.27 24.96
CA ARG A 17 14.72 -20.99 26.21
C ARG A 17 14.70 -22.51 26.03
N GLU A 18 13.75 -23.04 25.26
CA GLU A 18 13.68 -24.48 24.99
C GLU A 18 14.82 -24.97 24.07
N ILE A 19 15.20 -24.17 23.07
CA ILE A 19 16.38 -24.43 22.22
C ILE A 19 17.67 -24.44 23.06
N LEU A 20 17.81 -23.49 24.00
CA LEU A 20 18.93 -23.43 24.96
C LEU A 20 18.94 -24.67 25.86
N ARG A 21 17.80 -25.03 26.46
CA ARG A 21 17.65 -26.21 27.31
C ARG A 21 17.98 -27.52 26.60
N LEU A 22 17.51 -27.68 25.36
CA LEU A 22 17.78 -28.87 24.56
C LEU A 22 19.25 -28.94 24.12
N ARG A 23 19.87 -27.80 23.78
CA ARG A 23 21.31 -27.72 23.50
C ARG A 23 22.12 -28.15 24.73
N ASP A 24 21.81 -27.60 25.90
CA ASP A 24 22.57 -27.85 27.13
C ASP A 24 22.32 -29.28 27.68
N GLY A 25 21.12 -29.84 27.45
CA GLY A 25 20.80 -31.23 27.77
C GLY A 25 21.47 -32.26 26.85
N LEU A 26 21.77 -31.88 25.59
CA LEU A 26 22.51 -32.72 24.64
C LEU A 26 24.02 -32.72 24.88
N THR A 27 24.58 -31.66 25.47
CA THR A 27 26.03 -31.51 25.71
C THR A 27 26.49 -31.99 27.09
N GLY A 28 25.58 -32.35 27.99
CA GLY A 28 25.92 -32.93 29.30
C GLY A 28 26.89 -32.09 30.15
N GLY A 29 26.91 -30.77 29.94
CA GLY A 29 27.82 -29.85 30.63
C GLY A 29 29.29 -29.87 30.19
N PHE A 30 29.65 -30.52 29.08
CA PHE A 30 31.00 -30.44 28.50
C PHE A 30 31.04 -29.63 27.22
N ASP A 31 32.07 -28.78 27.09
CA ASP A 31 32.30 -27.91 25.94
C ASP A 31 33.03 -28.68 24.82
N PHE A 32 32.27 -29.11 23.81
CA PHE A 32 32.78 -29.52 22.50
C PHE A 32 31.92 -28.86 21.42
N SER A 33 32.46 -27.82 20.81
CA SER A 33 31.88 -26.98 19.76
C SER A 33 31.60 -27.68 18.41
N THR A 34 31.54 -29.02 18.38
CA THR A 34 31.43 -29.80 17.13
C THR A 34 30.32 -30.85 17.09
N LEU A 35 29.47 -30.98 18.12
CA LEU A 35 28.33 -31.93 18.12
C LEU A 35 27.03 -31.27 18.58
N ALA A 36 26.38 -30.50 17.70
CA ALA A 36 25.01 -30.01 17.97
C ALA A 36 24.20 -29.73 16.67
N SER A 37 23.95 -30.78 15.89
CA SER A 37 22.90 -30.78 14.86
C SER A 37 22.06 -32.05 15.01
N GLY A 38 20.95 -31.93 15.74
CA GLY A 38 19.94 -32.97 15.86
C GLY A 38 18.69 -32.57 15.08
N PRO A 39 17.96 -33.50 14.42
CA PRO A 39 16.79 -33.18 13.60
C PRO A 39 15.72 -32.35 14.33
N SER A 40 15.56 -32.57 15.65
CA SER A 40 14.62 -31.83 16.49
C SER A 40 15.08 -30.39 16.80
N LEU A 41 16.38 -30.19 17.04
CA LEU A 41 16.95 -28.86 17.29
C LEU A 41 16.94 -28.01 16.02
N ASP A 42 17.21 -28.61 14.86
CA ASP A 42 17.18 -27.92 13.57
C ASP A 42 15.74 -27.58 13.12
N ALA A 43 14.76 -28.44 13.44
CA ALA A 43 13.35 -28.13 13.23
C ALA A 43 12.88 -26.93 14.09
N LEU A 44 13.26 -26.90 15.37
CA LEU A 44 12.97 -25.78 16.28
C LEU A 44 13.70 -24.49 15.87
N ARG A 45 14.93 -24.57 15.38
CA ARG A 45 15.66 -23.42 14.81
C ARG A 45 14.94 -22.86 13.57
N ALA A 46 14.51 -23.73 12.66
CA ALA A 46 13.75 -23.32 11.47
C ALA A 46 12.37 -22.73 11.83
N GLU A 47 11.72 -23.24 12.88
CA GLU A 47 10.47 -22.69 13.39
C GLU A 47 10.67 -21.33 14.08
N ASN A 48 11.73 -21.17 14.87
CA ASN A 48 12.12 -19.89 15.45
C ASN A 48 12.44 -18.86 14.37
N GLU A 49 13.17 -19.24 13.31
CA GLU A 49 13.47 -18.37 12.18
C GLU A 49 12.19 -17.93 11.42
N LYS A 50 11.22 -18.83 11.23
CA LYS A 50 9.89 -18.49 10.68
C LYS A 50 9.10 -17.55 11.58
N LEU A 51 9.15 -17.73 12.91
CA LEU A 51 8.47 -16.86 13.86
C LEU A 51 9.11 -15.47 13.92
N GLN A 52 10.44 -15.40 13.88
CA GLN A 52 11.20 -14.15 13.76
C GLN A 52 10.88 -13.42 12.44
N TYR A 53 10.73 -14.15 11.33
CA TYR A 53 10.29 -13.56 10.06
C TYR A 53 8.85 -12.99 10.14
N ARG A 54 7.92 -13.66 10.83
CA ARG A 54 6.57 -13.12 11.06
C ARG A 54 6.59 -11.90 11.99
N LEU A 55 7.40 -11.91 13.05
CA LEU A 55 7.59 -10.79 13.96
C LEU A 55 8.17 -9.57 13.23
N LEU A 56 9.13 -9.78 12.33
CA LEU A 56 9.69 -8.76 11.47
C LEU A 56 8.63 -8.08 10.60
N HIS A 57 7.76 -8.87 9.97
CA HIS A 57 6.69 -8.30 9.15
C HIS A 57 5.73 -7.46 10.00
N LEU A 58 5.49 -7.87 11.25
CA LEU A 58 4.67 -7.10 12.19
C LEU A 58 5.36 -5.82 12.67
N ARG A 59 6.66 -5.85 12.96
CA ARG A 59 7.46 -4.67 13.34
C ARG A 59 7.58 -3.67 12.18
N ARG A 60 7.84 -4.15 10.95
CA ARG A 60 7.89 -3.33 9.73
C ARG A 60 6.56 -2.64 9.45
N SER A 61 5.46 -3.37 9.59
CA SER A 61 4.13 -2.77 9.46
C SER A 61 3.80 -1.76 10.55
N LEU A 62 4.40 -1.85 11.74
CA LEU A 62 4.25 -0.88 12.83
C LEU A 62 5.10 0.39 12.60
N ARG A 63 6.33 0.23 12.07
CA ARG A 63 7.24 1.37 11.83
C ARG A 63 6.89 2.16 10.56
N ALA A 64 6.33 1.51 9.53
CA ALA A 64 5.75 2.22 8.38
C ALA A 64 4.63 3.19 8.81
N GLU A 65 3.97 2.93 9.93
CA GLU A 65 3.01 3.86 10.54
C GLU A 65 3.71 5.09 11.13
N GLN A 66 4.85 4.90 11.78
CA GLN A 66 5.66 5.96 12.39
C GLN A 66 6.39 6.83 11.35
N GLU A 67 6.87 6.25 10.25
CA GLU A 67 7.58 6.98 9.18
C GLU A 67 6.62 7.84 8.31
N LEU A 68 5.37 7.40 8.14
CA LEU A 68 4.31 8.21 7.53
C LEU A 68 3.95 9.42 8.41
N GLU A 69 4.04 9.29 9.73
CA GLU A 69 3.87 10.40 10.69
C GLU A 69 5.03 11.42 10.59
N GLU A 70 6.27 10.96 10.45
CA GLU A 70 7.46 11.84 10.35
C GLU A 70 7.64 12.54 9.00
N HIS A 71 7.31 11.88 7.88
CA HIS A 71 7.37 12.51 6.54
C HIS A 71 6.34 13.63 6.38
N SER A 72 5.20 13.54 7.07
CA SER A 72 4.24 14.64 7.16
C SER A 72 4.79 15.83 7.96
N HIS A 73 5.64 15.59 8.96
CA HIS A 73 6.29 16.59 9.82
C HIS A 73 7.34 17.42 9.06
N ASN A 74 8.16 16.78 8.21
CA ASN A 74 9.28 17.45 7.53
C ASN A 74 8.90 18.27 6.29
N GLN A 75 7.77 18.00 5.63
CA GLN A 75 7.28 18.86 4.53
C GLN A 75 6.76 20.22 5.01
N ASN A 76 6.24 20.31 6.25
CA ASN A 76 5.66 21.54 6.79
C ASN A 76 6.69 22.55 7.28
N GLN A 77 7.89 22.13 7.70
CA GLN A 77 8.93 23.06 8.18
C GLN A 77 9.63 23.88 7.07
N ARG A 78 9.58 23.45 5.80
CA ARG A 78 10.30 24.13 4.70
C ARG A 78 9.56 25.30 4.05
N THR A 79 8.31 25.58 4.41
CA THR A 79 7.53 26.70 3.82
C THR A 79 7.48 27.98 4.67
N SER A 80 8.15 28.02 5.82
CA SER A 80 8.16 29.18 6.72
C SER A 80 9.54 29.85 6.83
N LYS A 81 9.92 30.63 5.82
CA LYS A 81 10.77 31.83 6.00
C LYS A 81 10.17 32.99 5.20
N PRO A 82 9.96 34.18 5.81
CA PRO A 82 9.28 35.29 5.17
C PRO A 82 10.26 36.13 4.34
N ASP A 83 10.03 36.23 3.03
CA ASP A 83 10.65 37.27 2.19
C ASP A 83 9.86 38.58 2.37
N GLN A 84 10.49 39.54 3.03
CA GLN A 84 10.05 40.93 3.05
C GLN A 84 10.52 41.61 1.77
N ASN A 85 9.62 41.92 0.84
CA ASN A 85 9.66 43.20 0.13
C ASN A 85 8.35 43.49 -0.62
N GLN A 86 7.76 44.63 -0.26
CA GLN A 86 6.54 45.18 -0.82
C GLN A 86 6.77 45.81 -2.20
N ASN A 87 5.69 45.78 -2.99
CA ASN A 87 5.20 46.81 -3.91
C ASN A 87 6.21 47.58 -4.78
N GLN A 88 6.06 47.43 -6.10
CA GLN A 88 5.87 48.58 -6.98
C GLN A 88 5.12 48.20 -8.26
N ARG A 89 3.90 48.73 -8.39
CA ARG A 89 3.14 48.80 -9.64
C ARG A 89 3.70 49.95 -10.48
N THR A 90 3.98 49.71 -11.75
CA THR A 90 3.98 50.76 -12.78
C THR A 90 3.38 50.25 -14.09
N ASN A 91 2.42 51.04 -14.58
CA ASN A 91 1.79 50.98 -15.89
C ASN A 91 2.79 51.18 -17.03
N THR A 92 2.61 50.45 -18.14
CA THR A 92 2.79 51.02 -19.48
C THR A 92 1.91 50.32 -20.52
N GLN A 93 1.30 51.13 -21.38
CA GLN A 93 0.28 50.82 -22.36
C GLN A 93 0.83 50.26 -23.69
N LYS A 94 -0.02 49.44 -24.34
CA LYS A 94 -0.33 49.29 -25.79
C LYS A 94 0.81 49.02 -26.81
N SER A 95 0.63 47.94 -27.58
CA SER A 95 0.24 48.03 -29.01
C SER A 95 -0.05 46.66 -29.63
N GLN A 96 -1.09 46.59 -30.46
CA GLN A 96 -1.56 45.45 -31.25
C GLN A 96 -0.72 45.23 -32.52
N SER A 97 -0.51 43.97 -32.91
CA SER A 97 -0.47 43.54 -34.32
C SER A 97 -0.58 42.01 -34.46
N LYS A 98 -1.47 41.54 -35.35
CA LYS A 98 -1.60 40.15 -35.85
C LYS A 98 -0.55 39.90 -36.96
N PRO A 99 -0.19 38.63 -37.23
CA PRO A 99 -0.63 37.95 -38.48
C PRO A 99 -0.95 36.44 -38.29
N GLU A 100 -2.09 35.93 -38.77
CA GLU A 100 -2.35 35.23 -40.06
C GLU A 100 -1.83 33.78 -40.20
N GLU A 101 -2.77 32.86 -40.43
CA GLU A 101 -2.62 31.43 -40.76
C GLU A 101 -2.18 31.21 -42.23
N PRO A 102 -1.71 29.99 -42.56
CA PRO A 102 -2.02 29.43 -43.87
C PRO A 102 -2.60 28.00 -43.85
N LYS A 103 -3.45 27.79 -44.86
CA LYS A 103 -4.35 26.67 -45.18
C LYS A 103 -3.67 25.39 -45.70
N GLU A 104 -4.40 24.30 -45.50
CA GLU A 104 -4.39 22.98 -46.15
C GLU A 104 -3.98 22.89 -47.63
N LYS A 105 -3.35 21.75 -48.00
CA LYS A 105 -3.78 20.92 -49.16
C LYS A 105 -3.17 19.50 -49.20
N ASN A 106 -4.07 18.55 -49.49
CA ASN A 106 -3.95 17.31 -50.28
C ASN A 106 -3.35 16.02 -49.70
N ARG A 107 -4.26 15.07 -49.44
CA ARG A 107 -4.11 13.60 -49.49
C ARG A 107 -4.00 13.09 -50.94
N PRO A 108 -3.53 11.84 -51.11
CA PRO A 108 -4.24 10.88 -51.95
C PRO A 108 -4.68 9.62 -51.18
N LYS A 109 -5.72 8.97 -51.71
CA LYS A 109 -6.37 7.73 -51.24
C LYS A 109 -5.89 6.51 -52.04
N ASN A 110 -6.15 5.33 -51.47
CA ASN A 110 -6.33 3.97 -52.03
C ASN A 110 -5.15 2.99 -51.96
N ALA A 111 -5.29 1.91 -51.18
CA ALA A 111 -5.70 0.59 -51.67
C ALA A 111 -5.75 -0.47 -50.54
N ALA A 112 -6.71 -1.38 -50.63
CA ALA A 112 -6.94 -2.54 -49.75
C ALA A 112 -6.07 -3.77 -50.20
N PRO A 113 -6.01 -4.87 -49.43
CA PRO A 113 -4.90 -5.82 -49.43
C PRO A 113 -5.06 -6.95 -50.45
N SER A 114 -3.96 -7.37 -51.08
CA SER A 114 -3.88 -8.59 -51.88
C SER A 114 -3.19 -9.72 -51.10
N ARG A 115 -3.74 -10.93 -51.27
CA ARG A 115 -3.21 -12.22 -50.79
C ARG A 115 -2.08 -12.72 -51.70
N SER A 116 -1.01 -13.25 -51.10
CA SER A 116 -0.12 -14.29 -51.67
C SER A 116 0.44 -15.09 -50.48
N SER A 117 -0.08 -16.30 -50.24
CA SER A 117 0.39 -17.62 -50.72
C SER A 117 1.74 -18.05 -50.14
N ALA A 118 1.70 -19.24 -49.53
CA ALA A 118 2.73 -19.92 -48.79
C ALA A 118 3.99 -20.27 -49.60
N SER A 119 5.15 -20.13 -48.96
CA SER A 119 6.26 -21.08 -48.99
C SER A 119 7.22 -20.78 -47.82
N ASP A 120 7.87 -21.84 -47.34
CA ASP A 120 9.00 -21.85 -46.40
C ASP A 120 8.65 -21.89 -44.90
N VAL A 121 8.10 -23.05 -44.52
CA VAL A 121 8.40 -23.71 -43.25
C VAL A 121 9.84 -24.21 -43.31
N GLN A 122 10.78 -23.54 -42.63
CA GLN A 122 11.96 -24.17 -42.03
C GLN A 122 12.63 -23.25 -40.98
N GLU A 123 12.89 -23.84 -39.81
CA GLU A 123 13.72 -23.38 -38.69
C GLU A 123 13.37 -22.07 -37.94
N LYS A 124 12.45 -22.20 -36.97
CA LYS A 124 12.38 -21.30 -35.80
C LYS A 124 13.11 -21.90 -34.61
N ASN A 125 14.38 -21.51 -34.46
CA ASN A 125 15.06 -21.42 -33.17
C ASN A 125 15.93 -20.16 -33.16
N LYS A 126 15.29 -18.98 -33.20
CA LYS A 126 15.97 -17.70 -32.97
C LYS A 126 15.79 -17.31 -31.51
N LYS A 127 16.86 -17.46 -30.72
CA LYS A 127 17.07 -16.74 -29.47
C LYS A 127 16.77 -15.26 -29.72
N GLU A 128 15.83 -14.69 -28.97
CA GLU A 128 15.63 -13.24 -28.95
C GLU A 128 16.96 -12.57 -28.58
N LYS A 129 17.39 -11.59 -29.39
CA LYS A 129 18.58 -10.79 -29.14
C LYS A 129 18.32 -9.89 -27.93
N VAL A 130 19.04 -10.12 -26.83
CA VAL A 130 19.22 -9.18 -25.72
C VAL A 130 19.59 -7.80 -26.31
N LYS A 131 18.86 -6.75 -25.96
CA LYS A 131 19.30 -5.38 -26.30
C LYS A 131 20.59 -5.12 -25.54
N ALA A 132 21.68 -4.88 -26.26
CA ALA A 132 23.01 -4.74 -25.69
C ALA A 132 23.14 -3.46 -24.84
N GLU A 133 23.91 -3.56 -23.76
CA GLU A 133 24.39 -2.42 -22.95
C GLU A 133 24.92 -1.29 -23.85
N LEU A 134 24.78 -0.04 -23.40
CA LEU A 134 25.35 1.09 -24.12
C LEU A 134 26.86 0.86 -24.30
N ASN A 135 27.33 0.85 -25.54
CA ASN A 135 28.74 0.76 -25.86
C ASN A 135 29.05 1.74 -27.00
N PRO A 136 29.83 2.82 -26.78
CA PRO A 136 30.56 3.15 -25.55
C PRO A 136 29.66 3.63 -24.41
N TRP A 137 30.17 3.52 -23.18
CA TRP A 137 29.54 4.10 -21.99
C TRP A 137 29.47 5.63 -22.07
N PRO A 138 28.53 6.28 -21.36
CA PRO A 138 28.47 7.73 -21.30
C PRO A 138 29.78 8.35 -20.81
N ALA A 139 30.23 9.42 -21.49
CA ALA A 139 31.54 10.04 -21.24
C ALA A 139 31.74 10.52 -19.79
N PHE A 140 30.66 10.88 -19.09
CA PHE A 140 30.71 11.33 -17.69
C PHE A 140 31.20 10.24 -16.73
N VAL A 141 31.02 8.95 -17.06
CA VAL A 141 31.39 7.84 -16.17
C VAL A 141 32.91 7.80 -15.95
N SER A 142 33.70 7.96 -17.02
CA SER A 142 35.16 7.99 -16.93
C SER A 142 35.65 9.20 -16.12
N GLY A 143 35.07 10.38 -16.38
CA GLY A 143 35.43 11.61 -15.67
C GLY A 143 35.17 11.53 -14.16
N ARG A 144 34.00 11.06 -13.73
CA ARG A 144 33.67 10.93 -12.31
C ARG A 144 34.57 9.91 -11.59
N LEU A 145 34.92 8.80 -12.25
CA LEU A 145 35.77 7.76 -11.67
C LEU A 145 37.19 8.26 -11.42
N GLN A 146 37.77 9.02 -12.34
CA GLN A 146 39.11 9.63 -12.15
C GLN A 146 39.13 10.57 -10.93
N VAL A 147 38.09 11.39 -10.77
CA VAL A 147 37.97 12.29 -9.61
C VAL A 147 37.86 11.48 -8.32
N TYR A 148 37.02 10.43 -8.32
CA TYR A 148 36.83 9.57 -7.16
C TYR A 148 38.10 8.82 -6.77
N GLU A 149 38.83 8.23 -7.73
CA GLU A 149 40.07 7.49 -7.46
C GLU A 149 41.14 8.37 -6.82
N ARG A 150 41.26 9.64 -7.25
CA ARG A 150 42.15 10.61 -6.61
C ARG A 150 41.74 10.87 -5.15
N LEU A 151 40.47 11.19 -4.90
CA LEU A 151 39.96 11.48 -3.55
C LEU A 151 40.02 10.25 -2.64
N LYS A 152 39.81 9.04 -3.19
CA LYS A 152 39.92 7.78 -2.45
C LYS A 152 41.34 7.56 -1.95
N LYS A 153 42.36 7.81 -2.79
CA LYS A 153 43.76 7.71 -2.37
C LYS A 153 44.10 8.67 -1.24
N GLU A 154 43.61 9.90 -1.31
CA GLU A 154 43.79 10.91 -0.25
C GLU A 154 43.12 10.45 1.06
N SER A 155 41.87 9.99 0.97
CA SER A 155 41.12 9.48 2.13
C SER A 155 41.78 8.24 2.75
N ASP A 156 42.29 7.33 1.93
CA ASP A 156 42.94 6.10 2.41
C ASP A 156 44.26 6.39 3.11
N ALA A 157 45.02 7.38 2.64
CA ALA A 157 46.21 7.85 3.34
C ALA A 157 45.87 8.41 4.72
N LEU A 158 44.81 9.22 4.83
CA LEU A 158 44.34 9.76 6.11
C LEU A 158 43.84 8.66 7.06
N LEU A 159 43.12 7.67 6.54
CA LEU A 159 42.67 6.53 7.34
C LEU A 159 43.85 5.67 7.82
N ALA A 160 44.87 5.46 6.99
CA ALA A 160 46.08 4.74 7.37
C ALA A 160 46.86 5.48 8.46
N GLU A 161 46.92 6.82 8.41
CA GLU A 161 47.53 7.64 9.46
C GLU A 161 46.77 7.52 10.79
N ARG A 162 45.43 7.58 10.76
CA ARG A 162 44.60 7.36 11.96
C ARG A 162 44.75 5.96 12.53
N ALA A 163 44.80 4.95 11.66
CA ALA A 163 45.02 3.55 12.04
C ALA A 163 46.38 3.34 12.71
N ALA A 164 47.42 4.07 12.29
CA ALA A 164 48.74 4.03 12.93
C ALA A 164 48.72 4.59 14.37
N GLY A 165 47.80 5.52 14.67
CA GLY A 165 47.51 6.03 16.01
C GLY A 165 46.45 5.24 16.79
N GLY A 166 46.06 4.05 16.30
CA GLY A 166 45.02 3.22 16.90
C GLY A 166 45.37 2.79 18.33
N HIS A 167 44.41 2.92 19.23
CA HIS A 167 44.50 2.50 20.62
C HIS A 167 43.44 1.42 20.92
N SER A 168 43.62 0.69 22.02
CA SER A 168 42.66 -0.33 22.45
C SER A 168 41.34 0.33 22.84
N ILE A 169 40.24 -0.19 22.31
CA ILE A 169 38.87 0.19 22.62
C ILE A 169 38.05 -1.01 23.08
N SER A 170 36.99 -0.72 23.81
CA SER A 170 36.04 -1.68 24.37
C SER A 170 34.73 -1.67 23.56
N VAL A 171 34.32 -2.85 23.08
CA VAL A 171 33.10 -3.03 22.29
C VAL A 171 32.11 -3.92 23.03
N GLN A 172 30.97 -3.38 23.41
CA GLN A 172 29.94 -4.09 24.15
C GLN A 172 28.88 -4.70 23.20
N LEU A 173 28.65 -6.00 23.31
CA LEU A 173 27.61 -6.73 22.58
C LEU A 173 26.27 -6.72 23.35
N PRO A 174 25.14 -7.03 22.70
CA PRO A 174 23.82 -7.01 23.34
C PRO A 174 23.63 -8.05 24.45
N ASP A 175 24.42 -9.13 24.42
CA ASP A 175 24.43 -10.18 25.45
C ASP A 175 25.24 -9.80 26.70
N GLY A 176 25.80 -8.58 26.73
CA GLY A 176 26.65 -8.06 27.80
C GLY A 176 28.12 -8.44 27.67
N GLN A 177 28.51 -9.23 26.66
CA GLN A 177 29.91 -9.55 26.42
C GLN A 177 30.68 -8.30 25.96
N THR A 178 31.91 -8.15 26.42
CA THR A 178 32.82 -7.08 25.98
C THR A 178 33.97 -7.66 25.17
N LEU A 179 34.13 -7.17 23.94
CA LEU A 179 35.23 -7.51 23.05
C LEU A 179 36.29 -6.40 23.06
N LYS A 180 37.56 -6.78 22.95
CA LYS A 180 38.65 -5.82 22.70
C LYS A 180 38.80 -5.59 21.20
N ALA A 181 38.91 -4.34 20.81
CA ALA A 181 39.13 -3.91 19.45
C ALA A 181 40.19 -2.80 19.41
N THR A 182 40.66 -2.45 18.21
CA THR A 182 41.62 -1.35 18.02
C THR A 182 40.95 -0.24 17.22
N ALA A 183 40.94 0.98 17.75
CA ALA A 183 40.37 2.15 17.10
C ALA A 183 40.98 2.36 15.71
N TRP A 184 40.14 2.73 14.74
CA TRP A 184 40.48 2.96 13.33
C TRP A 184 41.00 1.74 12.56
N VAL A 185 41.05 0.56 13.20
CA VAL A 185 41.53 -0.69 12.60
C VAL A 185 40.43 -1.75 12.58
N SER A 186 39.83 -2.02 13.74
CA SER A 186 38.79 -3.04 13.89
C SER A 186 37.46 -2.57 13.29
N SER A 187 36.82 -3.41 12.48
CA SER A 187 35.49 -3.16 11.94
C SER A 187 34.42 -4.11 12.52
N PRO A 188 33.13 -3.75 12.48
CA PRO A 188 32.05 -4.66 12.86
C PRO A 188 32.12 -6.02 12.16
N TYR A 189 32.51 -6.06 10.87
CA TYR A 189 32.68 -7.30 10.14
C TYR A 189 33.79 -8.18 10.70
N GLN A 190 34.95 -7.60 11.01
CA GLN A 190 36.08 -8.35 11.59
C GLN A 190 35.71 -8.94 12.95
N LEU A 191 34.99 -8.19 13.78
CA LEU A 191 34.47 -8.67 15.06
C LEU A 191 33.42 -9.77 14.84
N ALA A 192 32.53 -9.63 13.86
CA ALA A 192 31.57 -10.66 13.51
C ALA A 192 32.25 -11.97 13.08
N CYS A 193 33.32 -11.88 12.26
CA CYS A 193 34.12 -13.05 11.86
C CYS A 193 34.81 -13.72 13.06
N ALA A 194 35.31 -12.92 14.01
CA ALA A 194 35.93 -13.42 15.23
C ALA A 194 34.93 -14.18 16.12
N ILE A 195 33.65 -13.82 16.08
CA ILE A 195 32.56 -14.56 16.76
C ILE A 195 32.22 -15.83 15.97
N SER A 196 31.81 -15.68 14.70
CA SER A 196 31.66 -16.81 13.77
C SER A 196 31.51 -16.34 12.33
N GLN A 197 32.06 -17.12 11.38
CA GLN A 197 31.93 -16.82 9.96
C GLN A 197 30.46 -16.81 9.49
N ALA A 198 29.62 -17.71 10.03
CA ALA A 198 28.20 -17.76 9.70
C ALA A 198 27.44 -16.49 10.12
N LEU A 199 27.79 -15.91 11.29
CA LEU A 199 27.23 -14.63 11.73
C LEU A 199 27.64 -13.51 10.78
N ALA A 200 28.93 -13.41 10.46
CA ALA A 200 29.45 -12.39 9.54
C ALA A 200 28.80 -12.47 8.14
N ASP A 201 28.62 -13.69 7.62
CA ASP A 201 28.01 -13.93 6.31
C ASP A 201 26.51 -13.64 6.29
N SER A 202 25.80 -13.81 7.40
CA SER A 202 24.37 -13.49 7.53
C SER A 202 24.09 -12.02 7.84
N CYS A 203 25.09 -11.29 8.33
CA CYS A 203 24.94 -9.89 8.72
C CYS A 203 24.74 -8.97 7.50
N VAL A 204 23.81 -8.03 7.61
CA VAL A 204 23.52 -7.02 6.58
C VAL A 204 24.21 -5.71 6.92
N ILE A 205 24.05 -5.25 8.16
CA ILE A 205 24.57 -3.97 8.65
C ILE A 205 24.89 -4.04 10.14
N ALA A 206 25.63 -3.08 10.68
CA ALA A 206 25.84 -2.93 12.12
C ALA A 206 25.12 -1.69 12.65
N ARG A 207 24.89 -1.67 13.97
CA ARG A 207 24.54 -0.48 14.72
C ARG A 207 25.61 -0.23 15.78
N VAL A 208 26.16 0.98 15.79
CA VAL A 208 27.23 1.41 16.68
C VAL A 208 26.72 2.61 17.47
N ASN A 209 26.64 2.50 18.80
CA ASN A 209 26.12 3.56 19.68
C ASN A 209 24.71 4.08 19.27
N GLY A 210 23.85 3.20 18.76
CA GLY A 210 22.50 3.55 18.32
C GLY A 210 22.40 3.97 16.84
N GLU A 211 23.51 4.26 16.16
CA GLU A 211 23.53 4.69 14.76
C GLU A 211 23.87 3.55 13.79
N LEU A 212 23.28 3.54 12.59
CA LEU A 212 23.60 2.53 11.58
C LEU A 212 24.99 2.75 10.99
N TRP A 213 25.74 1.67 10.82
CA TRP A 213 27.16 1.68 10.54
C TRP A 213 27.56 0.60 9.53
N ASP A 214 28.32 0.96 8.49
CA ASP A 214 28.81 0.00 7.50
C ASP A 214 29.68 -1.07 8.15
N LEU A 215 29.50 -2.32 7.72
CA LEU A 215 30.21 -3.46 8.32
C LEU A 215 31.74 -3.37 8.16
N ASP A 216 32.21 -2.73 7.10
CA ASP A 216 33.64 -2.52 6.84
C ASP A 216 34.17 -1.17 7.38
N ARG A 217 33.31 -0.29 7.90
CA ARG A 217 33.75 0.99 8.47
C ARG A 217 34.42 0.75 9.82
N PRO A 218 35.68 1.21 10.02
CA PRO A 218 36.38 1.03 11.29
C PRO A 218 35.65 1.67 12.48
N LEU A 219 35.77 1.07 13.65
CA LEU A 219 35.28 1.62 14.92
C LEU A 219 36.24 2.69 15.42
N GLU A 220 35.71 3.80 15.90
CA GLU A 220 36.52 4.99 16.21
C GLU A 220 36.79 5.13 17.72
N THR A 221 35.87 4.68 18.57
CA THR A 221 35.89 4.83 20.03
C THR A 221 35.21 3.63 20.71
N ASP A 222 35.23 3.59 22.04
CA ASP A 222 34.42 2.66 22.83
C ASP A 222 32.95 2.75 22.43
N CYS A 223 32.32 1.59 22.20
CA CYS A 223 30.97 1.59 21.66
C CYS A 223 30.17 0.33 22.02
N SER A 224 28.84 0.45 21.92
CA SER A 224 27.95 -0.69 21.81
C SER A 224 27.84 -1.11 20.35
N LEU A 225 27.88 -2.42 20.09
CA LEU A 225 27.79 -3.01 18.75
C LEU A 225 26.65 -4.01 18.68
N GLU A 226 25.73 -3.78 17.76
CA GLU A 226 24.67 -4.72 17.40
C GLU A 226 24.78 -5.12 15.92
N LEU A 227 24.78 -6.42 15.63
CA LEU A 227 24.90 -6.96 14.28
C LEU A 227 23.53 -7.33 13.73
N LEU A 228 23.08 -6.61 12.70
CA LEU A 228 21.72 -6.70 12.18
C LEU A 228 21.66 -7.60 10.94
N ARG A 229 20.77 -8.60 10.99
CA ARG A 229 20.48 -9.52 9.86
C ARG A 229 19.35 -8.99 9.00
N PHE A 230 19.12 -9.60 7.83
CA PHE A 230 18.04 -9.22 6.90
C PHE A 230 16.64 -9.18 7.56
N ALA A 231 16.46 -10.00 8.59
CA ALA A 231 15.22 -10.06 9.34
C ALA A 231 15.01 -8.91 10.34
N HIS A 232 15.90 -7.90 10.38
CA HIS A 232 15.73 -6.72 11.21
C HIS A 232 15.02 -5.60 10.42
N GLU A 233 14.34 -4.69 11.11
CA GLU A 233 13.65 -3.55 10.48
C GLU A 233 14.63 -2.56 9.85
N ASP A 234 15.68 -2.18 10.57
CA ASP A 234 16.77 -1.34 10.06
C ASP A 234 17.63 -2.00 8.97
N ALA A 235 17.39 -3.27 8.65
CA ALA A 235 18.05 -3.94 7.53
C ALA A 235 17.45 -3.54 6.16
N GLN A 236 16.58 -2.54 6.08
CA GLN A 236 16.14 -1.89 4.82
C GLN A 236 17.32 -1.36 3.99
N VAL A 237 18.49 -1.13 4.62
CA VAL A 237 19.79 -0.90 3.97
C VAL A 237 20.10 -1.93 2.86
N TYR A 238 19.61 -3.17 3.02
CA TYR A 238 19.71 -4.21 2.01
C TYR A 238 19.04 -3.81 0.69
N TRP A 239 17.81 -3.31 0.77
CA TRP A 239 17.07 -2.83 -0.41
C TRP A 239 17.61 -1.51 -0.92
N HIS A 240 18.12 -0.66 -0.04
CA HIS A 240 18.81 0.56 -0.47
C HIS A 240 20.06 0.24 -1.31
N SER A 241 20.83 -0.76 -0.91
CA SER A 241 21.97 -1.27 -1.70
C SER A 241 21.53 -1.93 -3.01
N SER A 242 20.36 -2.58 -3.00
CA SER A 242 19.77 -3.15 -4.22
C SER A 242 19.29 -2.07 -5.20
N ALA A 243 18.85 -0.92 -4.68
CA ALA A 243 18.55 0.24 -5.50
C ALA A 243 19.80 0.69 -6.25
N HIS A 244 20.97 0.79 -5.60
CA HIS A 244 22.22 1.18 -6.28
C HIS A 244 22.59 0.20 -7.41
N ILE A 245 22.40 -1.11 -7.23
CA ILE A 245 22.59 -2.10 -8.31
C ILE A 245 21.67 -1.80 -9.50
N LEU A 246 20.40 -1.48 -9.23
CA LEU A 246 19.45 -1.08 -10.27
C LEU A 246 19.84 0.27 -10.92
N GLY A 247 20.33 1.23 -10.14
CA GLY A 247 20.81 2.52 -10.64
C GLY A 247 21.97 2.37 -11.62
N GLU A 248 22.95 1.52 -11.29
CA GLU A 248 24.05 1.17 -12.20
C GLU A 248 23.52 0.53 -13.48
N ALA A 249 22.63 -0.46 -13.37
CA ALA A 249 22.02 -1.10 -14.53
C ALA A 249 21.24 -0.11 -15.41
N MET A 250 20.55 0.85 -14.80
CA MET A 250 19.80 1.90 -15.51
C MET A 250 20.73 2.89 -16.21
N GLU A 251 21.86 3.28 -15.61
CA GLU A 251 22.88 4.10 -16.29
C GLU A 251 23.48 3.35 -17.48
N GLN A 252 23.79 2.06 -17.34
CA GLN A 252 24.36 1.23 -18.41
C GLN A 252 23.37 0.98 -19.56
N PHE A 253 22.09 0.82 -19.25
CA PHE A 253 21.07 0.46 -20.25
C PHE A 253 20.46 1.69 -20.93
N TYR A 254 20.15 2.75 -20.17
CA TYR A 254 19.45 3.92 -20.68
C TYR A 254 20.31 5.18 -20.82
N GLY A 255 21.38 5.31 -20.03
CA GLY A 255 22.24 6.50 -20.04
C GLY A 255 21.60 7.78 -19.50
N GLY A 256 20.49 7.66 -18.76
CA GLY A 256 19.76 8.78 -18.18
C GLY A 256 20.38 9.36 -16.91
N CYS A 257 19.79 10.44 -16.40
CA CYS A 257 20.20 11.06 -15.14
C CYS A 257 19.46 10.42 -13.97
N LEU A 258 20.18 9.67 -13.13
CA LEU A 258 19.65 9.12 -11.89
C LEU A 258 19.19 10.22 -10.92
N CYS A 259 18.09 9.98 -10.22
CA CYS A 259 17.44 10.90 -9.29
C CYS A 259 17.43 10.29 -7.87
N TYR A 260 16.29 9.76 -7.42
CA TYR A 260 16.11 9.16 -6.09
C TYR A 260 16.01 7.63 -6.16
N GLY A 261 16.66 6.94 -5.23
CA GLY A 261 16.63 5.48 -5.12
C GLY A 261 16.42 4.95 -3.69
N PRO A 262 15.31 5.26 -3.00
CA PRO A 262 15.11 4.85 -1.62
C PRO A 262 14.62 3.39 -1.51
N PRO A 263 14.88 2.73 -0.37
CA PRO A 263 14.13 1.53 0.00
C PRO A 263 12.66 1.88 0.31
N ILE A 264 11.78 0.88 0.20
CA ILE A 264 10.38 0.94 0.60
C ILE A 264 10.03 -0.33 1.39
N GLU A 265 8.86 -0.36 2.06
CA GLU A 265 8.44 -1.46 2.95
C GLU A 265 8.60 -2.87 2.34
N ASN A 266 8.44 -2.98 1.02
CA ASN A 266 8.56 -4.23 0.27
C ASN A 266 9.42 -4.05 -0.99
N GLY A 267 10.65 -3.55 -0.82
CA GLY A 267 11.64 -3.48 -1.89
C GLY A 267 12.25 -2.11 -2.02
N PHE A 268 12.40 -1.63 -3.25
CA PHE A 268 13.00 -0.34 -3.58
C PHE A 268 12.47 0.16 -4.92
N TYR A 269 12.73 1.43 -5.21
CA TYR A 269 12.61 1.94 -6.56
C TYR A 269 13.81 2.80 -6.92
N TYR A 270 13.99 3.08 -8.21
CA TYR A 270 14.87 4.14 -8.69
C TYR A 270 14.17 5.03 -9.71
N ASP A 271 14.33 6.33 -9.52
CA ASP A 271 13.89 7.36 -10.44
C ASP A 271 15.04 7.77 -11.36
N MET A 272 14.74 7.90 -12.65
CA MET A 272 15.68 8.38 -13.64
C MET A 272 14.98 9.30 -14.62
N PHE A 273 15.66 10.39 -14.96
CA PHE A 273 15.26 11.26 -16.05
C PHE A 273 15.88 10.77 -17.35
N LEU A 274 15.02 10.58 -18.36
CA LEU A 274 15.41 10.24 -19.73
C LEU A 274 15.18 11.45 -20.61
N ASP A 275 16.19 11.82 -21.38
CA ASP A 275 16.07 12.89 -22.36
C ASP A 275 15.36 12.36 -23.63
N GLY A 276 14.38 13.12 -24.13
CA GLY A 276 13.45 12.70 -25.18
C GLY A 276 12.26 11.84 -24.70
N GLN A 277 11.28 11.58 -25.57
CA GLN A 277 10.06 10.81 -25.28
C GLN A 277 10.31 9.29 -25.12
N LYS A 278 11.47 8.86 -24.64
CA LYS A 278 11.74 7.45 -24.33
C LYS A 278 11.22 7.12 -22.94
N GLY A 279 10.28 6.18 -22.86
CA GLY A 279 9.76 5.63 -21.62
C GLY A 279 10.35 4.25 -21.32
N VAL A 280 10.25 3.81 -20.07
CA VAL A 280 10.59 2.45 -19.66
C VAL A 280 9.46 1.50 -20.06
N SER A 281 9.78 0.34 -20.64
CA SER A 281 8.81 -0.71 -20.97
C SER A 281 9.02 -1.96 -20.12
N SER A 282 7.92 -2.63 -19.76
CA SER A 282 7.96 -3.93 -19.06
C SER A 282 8.67 -5.04 -19.85
N THR A 283 8.75 -4.92 -21.17
CA THR A 283 9.51 -5.84 -22.03
C THR A 283 11.02 -5.81 -21.77
N GLU A 284 11.52 -4.73 -21.15
CA GLU A 284 12.96 -4.51 -20.91
C GLU A 284 13.39 -5.01 -19.53
N PHE A 285 12.46 -5.47 -18.69
CA PHE A 285 12.77 -5.94 -17.33
C PHE A 285 13.75 -7.12 -17.34
N GLY A 286 13.61 -8.05 -18.28
CA GLY A 286 14.53 -9.18 -18.40
C GLY A 286 15.97 -8.76 -18.70
N ASP A 287 16.15 -7.76 -19.57
CA ASP A 287 17.47 -7.23 -19.92
C ASP A 287 18.11 -6.51 -18.71
N LEU A 288 17.35 -5.66 -18.01
CA LEU A 288 17.81 -5.00 -16.79
C LEU A 288 18.16 -5.99 -15.67
N GLU A 289 17.33 -7.03 -15.48
CA GLU A 289 17.60 -8.10 -14.50
C GLU A 289 18.88 -8.88 -14.84
N ASN A 290 19.20 -9.06 -16.12
CA ASN A 290 20.44 -9.71 -16.55
C ASN A 290 21.67 -8.85 -16.21
N ILE A 291 21.60 -7.54 -16.45
CA ILE A 291 22.68 -6.59 -16.08
C ILE A 291 22.86 -6.59 -14.55
N CYS A 292 21.77 -6.46 -13.78
CA CYS A 292 21.81 -6.55 -12.32
C CYS A 292 22.47 -7.85 -11.85
N ARG A 293 22.16 -8.98 -12.49
CA ARG A 293 22.76 -10.28 -12.15
C ARG A 293 24.26 -10.31 -12.43
N SER A 294 24.73 -9.64 -13.49
CA SER A 294 26.16 -9.48 -13.75
C SER A 294 26.83 -8.68 -12.63
N ILE A 295 26.27 -7.52 -12.27
CA ILE A 295 26.75 -6.65 -11.19
C ILE A 295 26.82 -7.40 -9.85
N MET A 296 25.79 -8.21 -9.54
CA MET A 296 25.75 -9.05 -8.33
C MET A 296 26.86 -10.13 -8.34
N LYS A 297 27.16 -10.70 -9.51
CA LYS A 297 28.20 -11.73 -9.67
C LYS A 297 29.60 -11.15 -9.51
N ASP A 298 29.81 -9.91 -9.93
CA ASP A 298 31.09 -9.20 -9.82
C ASP A 298 31.49 -8.89 -8.38
N LYS A 299 30.55 -8.96 -7.42
CA LYS A 299 30.77 -8.67 -5.99
C LYS A 299 31.46 -7.33 -5.77
N GLN A 300 31.03 -6.31 -6.51
CA GLN A 300 31.57 -4.97 -6.41
C GLN A 300 31.42 -4.45 -4.96
N PRO A 301 32.48 -3.92 -4.33
CA PRO A 301 32.41 -3.38 -2.98
C PRO A 301 31.65 -2.05 -2.96
N PHE A 302 30.94 -1.78 -1.86
CA PHE A 302 30.40 -0.46 -1.60
C PHE A 302 31.44 0.36 -0.84
N GLU A 303 31.98 1.38 -1.51
CA GLU A 303 33.04 2.23 -0.97
C GLU A 303 32.46 3.58 -0.56
N ARG A 304 32.60 3.92 0.72
CA ARG A 304 32.14 5.19 1.30
C ARG A 304 33.24 6.25 1.19
N LEU A 305 32.88 7.47 0.78
CA LEU A 305 33.73 8.65 0.91
C LEU A 305 32.94 9.87 1.38
N GLU A 306 33.59 10.73 2.14
CA GLU A 306 33.08 12.05 2.49
C GLU A 306 33.80 13.11 1.66
N ILE A 307 33.06 13.90 0.90
CA ILE A 307 33.59 14.81 -0.12
C ILE A 307 32.96 16.20 0.06
N SER A 308 33.71 17.26 -0.26
CA SER A 308 33.20 18.64 -0.22
C SER A 308 32.09 18.86 -1.24
N LYS A 309 31.12 19.69 -0.88
CA LYS A 309 29.98 20.06 -1.73
C LYS A 309 30.43 20.64 -3.08
N ASP A 310 31.46 21.47 -3.09
CA ASP A 310 32.00 22.08 -4.33
C ASP A 310 32.59 21.04 -5.29
N THR A 311 33.32 20.05 -4.76
CA THR A 311 33.88 18.98 -5.58
C THR A 311 32.78 18.08 -6.15
N LEU A 312 31.72 17.84 -5.36
CA LEU A 312 30.56 17.07 -5.81
C LEU A 312 29.74 17.80 -6.86
N LEU A 313 29.59 19.13 -6.76
CA LEU A 313 28.91 19.93 -7.77
C LEU A 313 29.63 19.85 -9.13
N GLU A 314 30.97 19.86 -9.13
CA GLU A 314 31.73 19.68 -10.37
C GLU A 314 31.66 18.22 -10.86
N MET A 315 31.78 17.23 -9.98
CA MET A 315 31.67 15.79 -10.32
C MET A 315 30.32 15.45 -10.97
N PHE A 316 29.22 16.00 -10.44
CA PHE A 316 27.85 15.73 -10.90
C PHE A 316 27.29 16.79 -11.85
N LYS A 317 28.14 17.66 -12.41
CA LYS A 317 27.71 18.75 -13.31
C LYS A 317 26.84 18.32 -14.48
N TYR A 318 27.01 17.08 -14.96
CA TYR A 318 26.20 16.49 -16.02
C TYR A 318 24.76 16.15 -15.58
N ASN A 319 24.52 15.96 -14.28
CA ASN A 319 23.24 15.55 -13.71
C ASN A 319 22.61 16.69 -12.90
N LYS A 320 21.73 17.46 -13.55
CA LYS A 320 21.02 18.60 -12.94
C LYS A 320 20.28 18.24 -11.65
N PHE A 321 19.80 17.01 -11.50
CA PHE A 321 19.02 16.58 -10.33
C PHE A 321 19.90 16.37 -9.11
N LYS A 322 21.09 15.77 -9.29
CA LYS A 322 22.09 15.65 -8.21
C LYS A 322 22.59 17.02 -7.77
N CYS A 323 22.82 17.94 -8.71
CA CYS A 323 23.15 19.34 -8.38
C CYS A 323 22.03 20.05 -7.61
N ARG A 324 20.75 19.88 -7.99
CA ARG A 324 19.60 20.41 -7.21
C ARG A 324 19.58 19.85 -5.79
N ILE A 325 19.77 18.53 -5.62
CA ILE A 325 19.84 17.89 -4.29
C ILE A 325 20.96 18.50 -3.45
N LEU A 326 22.16 18.66 -4.01
CA LEU A 326 23.29 19.29 -3.31
C LEU A 326 22.96 20.72 -2.88
N ASN A 327 22.36 21.52 -3.76
CA ASN A 327 22.07 22.92 -3.46
C ASN A 327 20.94 23.11 -2.45
N GLU A 328 19.87 22.31 -2.54
CA GLU A 328 18.63 22.51 -1.78
C GLU A 328 18.56 21.66 -0.49
N LYS A 329 19.26 20.51 -0.44
CA LYS A 329 19.12 19.54 0.66
C LYS A 329 20.40 19.34 1.47
N VAL A 330 21.57 19.70 0.94
CA VAL A 330 22.84 19.62 1.67
C VAL A 330 23.22 21.00 2.21
N SER A 331 23.07 21.17 3.52
CA SER A 331 23.43 22.38 4.26
C SER A 331 24.84 22.35 4.84
N THR A 332 25.51 21.20 4.82
CA THR A 332 26.86 21.00 5.34
C THR A 332 27.94 21.24 4.28
N PRO A 333 29.18 21.60 4.67
CA PRO A 333 30.30 21.77 3.73
C PRO A 333 30.70 20.48 2.99
N THR A 334 30.50 19.33 3.64
CA THR A 334 30.78 17.99 3.11
C THR A 334 29.52 17.13 3.13
N THR A 335 29.47 16.12 2.27
CA THR A 335 28.47 15.04 2.33
C THR A 335 29.08 13.73 1.84
N THR A 336 28.39 12.64 2.14
CA THR A 336 28.83 11.29 1.77
C THR A 336 28.40 10.91 0.35
N VAL A 337 29.27 10.14 -0.31
CA VAL A 337 29.00 9.41 -1.54
C VAL A 337 29.36 7.95 -1.36
N TYR A 338 28.70 7.10 -2.14
CA TYR A 338 29.05 5.69 -2.25
C TYR A 338 29.38 5.35 -3.70
N ARG A 339 30.50 4.64 -3.88
CA ARG A 339 30.83 3.98 -5.14
C ARG A 339 30.49 2.50 -5.07
N CYS A 340 29.90 2.00 -6.14
CA CYS A 340 29.67 0.58 -6.39
C CYS A 340 30.07 0.32 -7.84
N GLY A 341 31.24 -0.29 -8.05
CA GLY A 341 31.83 -0.46 -9.37
C GLY A 341 31.95 0.87 -10.12
N PRO A 342 31.30 1.04 -11.28
CA PRO A 342 31.32 2.29 -12.05
C PRO A 342 30.33 3.35 -11.55
N LEU A 343 29.33 2.97 -10.75
CA LEU A 343 28.35 3.89 -10.18
C LEU A 343 28.96 4.66 -9.02
N ILE A 344 28.75 5.97 -9.00
CA ILE A 344 28.99 6.83 -7.84
C ILE A 344 27.69 7.58 -7.57
N ASP A 345 27.15 7.45 -6.35
CA ASP A 345 25.92 8.16 -5.99
C ASP A 345 26.01 8.94 -4.67
N LEU A 346 25.28 10.06 -4.63
CA LEU A 346 25.02 10.87 -3.44
C LEU A 346 24.14 10.08 -2.48
N CYS A 347 24.75 9.57 -1.43
CA CYS A 347 24.08 8.73 -0.46
C CYS A 347 24.74 8.85 0.91
N ARG A 348 23.92 8.98 1.96
CA ARG A 348 24.40 8.98 3.36
C ARG A 348 24.77 7.57 3.83
N GLY A 349 24.20 6.56 3.20
CA GLY A 349 24.34 5.16 3.55
C GLY A 349 23.63 4.82 4.86
N PRO A 350 24.00 3.71 5.50
CA PRO A 350 25.06 2.79 5.08
C PRO A 350 24.63 1.84 3.95
N HIS A 351 25.54 0.98 3.50
CA HIS A 351 25.31 -0.07 2.50
C HIS A 351 25.77 -1.46 2.97
N VAL A 352 25.31 -2.51 2.26
CA VAL A 352 25.88 -3.85 2.41
C VAL A 352 27.33 -3.86 1.91
N ARG A 353 28.15 -4.80 2.36
CA ARG A 353 29.59 -4.85 2.03
C ARG A 353 29.88 -4.86 0.52
N HIS A 354 29.14 -5.68 -0.23
CA HIS A 354 29.32 -5.83 -1.67
C HIS A 354 28.04 -6.32 -2.36
N THR A 355 27.92 -6.08 -3.67
CA THR A 355 26.71 -6.41 -4.47
C THR A 355 26.32 -7.88 -4.39
N GLY A 356 27.29 -8.78 -4.31
CA GLY A 356 27.05 -10.22 -4.18
C GLY A 356 26.41 -10.67 -2.85
N LYS A 357 26.16 -9.77 -1.89
CA LYS A 357 25.27 -10.04 -0.75
C LYS A 357 23.82 -10.16 -1.20
N ILE A 358 23.47 -9.49 -2.30
CA ILE A 358 22.19 -9.66 -2.95
C ILE A 358 22.22 -10.96 -3.77
N LYS A 359 21.29 -11.89 -3.51
CA LYS A 359 21.28 -13.21 -4.18
C LYS A 359 20.13 -13.38 -5.16
N ALA A 360 18.98 -12.82 -4.86
CA ALA A 360 17.81 -12.86 -5.73
C ALA A 360 17.26 -11.43 -5.88
N LEU A 361 16.94 -11.02 -7.10
CA LEU A 361 16.41 -9.70 -7.43
C LEU A 361 15.37 -9.84 -8.54
N LYS A 362 14.29 -9.09 -8.45
CA LYS A 362 13.20 -9.05 -9.43
C LYS A 362 12.74 -7.61 -9.66
N ILE A 363 12.62 -7.22 -10.92
CA ILE A 363 11.97 -5.98 -11.36
C ILE A 363 10.53 -6.34 -11.71
N TYR A 364 9.56 -5.63 -11.13
CA TYR A 364 8.15 -6.05 -11.22
C TYR A 364 7.18 -4.96 -11.66
N LYS A 365 7.61 -3.70 -11.68
CA LYS A 365 6.75 -2.57 -12.06
C LYS A 365 7.59 -1.38 -12.52
N ASN A 366 7.05 -0.61 -13.45
CA ASN A 366 7.52 0.73 -13.75
C ASN A 366 6.35 1.72 -13.69
N SER A 367 6.63 3.00 -13.46
CA SER A 367 5.65 4.08 -13.50
C SER A 367 6.31 5.40 -13.92
N SER A 368 5.47 6.41 -14.17
CA SER A 368 5.92 7.79 -14.35
C SER A 368 5.63 8.59 -13.08
N THR A 369 6.51 9.52 -12.72
CA THR A 369 6.31 10.46 -11.61
C THR A 369 6.85 11.84 -11.98
N TYR A 370 6.59 12.85 -11.16
CA TYR A 370 7.15 14.19 -11.34
C TYR A 370 8.20 14.47 -10.29
N TRP A 371 9.19 15.31 -10.63
CA TRP A 371 10.16 15.79 -9.65
C TRP A 371 9.45 16.44 -8.45
N GLU A 372 9.74 15.91 -7.25
CA GLU A 372 9.07 16.29 -5.99
C GLU A 372 7.53 16.21 -6.00
N GLY A 373 6.94 15.42 -6.92
CA GLY A 373 5.50 15.28 -7.06
C GLY A 373 4.78 16.48 -7.68
N ARG A 374 5.54 17.47 -8.19
CA ARG A 374 4.99 18.71 -8.77
C ARG A 374 4.75 18.56 -10.27
N SER A 375 3.48 18.62 -10.69
CA SER A 375 3.08 18.34 -12.08
C SER A 375 3.63 19.31 -13.13
N ASP A 376 4.08 20.49 -12.71
CA ASP A 376 4.75 21.51 -13.51
C ASP A 376 6.26 21.26 -13.70
N MET A 377 6.83 20.26 -13.04
CA MET A 377 8.25 19.90 -13.09
C MET A 377 8.53 18.72 -14.03
N GLU A 378 9.82 18.37 -14.20
CA GLU A 378 10.22 17.30 -15.10
C GLU A 378 9.63 15.93 -14.72
N THR A 379 9.18 15.20 -15.74
CA THR A 379 8.69 13.83 -15.61
C THR A 379 9.85 12.84 -15.51
N LEU A 380 9.78 11.94 -14.54
CA LEU A 380 10.79 10.90 -14.26
C LEU A 380 10.20 9.51 -14.51
N GLN A 381 11.05 8.59 -14.94
CA GLN A 381 10.73 7.17 -15.02
C GLN A 381 11.14 6.48 -13.72
N ARG A 382 10.18 5.81 -13.07
CA ARG A 382 10.39 5.04 -11.84
C ARG A 382 10.36 3.55 -12.13
N ILE A 383 11.39 2.83 -11.71
CA ILE A 383 11.45 1.36 -11.80
C ILE A 383 11.45 0.76 -10.39
N TYR A 384 10.55 -0.19 -10.12
CA TYR A 384 10.44 -0.87 -8.84
C TYR A 384 11.10 -2.24 -8.89
N GLY A 385 11.87 -2.54 -7.84
CA GLY A 385 12.54 -3.81 -7.64
C GLY A 385 12.32 -4.36 -6.23
N ILE A 386 12.48 -5.67 -6.10
CA ILE A 386 12.54 -6.39 -4.83
C ILE A 386 13.74 -7.32 -4.86
N SER A 387 14.38 -7.53 -3.72
CA SER A 387 15.50 -8.45 -3.61
C SER A 387 15.54 -9.17 -2.26
N PHE A 388 16.20 -10.32 -2.23
CA PHE A 388 16.26 -11.21 -1.07
C PHE A 388 17.63 -11.92 -0.94
N PRO A 389 18.05 -12.25 0.30
CA PRO A 389 19.32 -12.93 0.56
C PRO A 389 19.34 -14.38 0.06
N ASP A 390 18.19 -14.95 -0.29
CA ASP A 390 18.07 -16.24 -0.94
C ASP A 390 16.93 -16.29 -1.97
N SER A 391 16.98 -17.30 -2.85
CA SER A 391 16.01 -17.48 -3.93
C SER A 391 14.70 -18.13 -3.49
N LYS A 392 14.63 -18.77 -2.32
CA LYS A 392 13.39 -19.35 -1.79
C LYS A 392 12.45 -18.24 -1.35
N MET A 393 12.97 -17.22 -0.66
CA MET A 393 12.21 -16.03 -0.28
C MET A 393 11.63 -15.30 -1.49
N LEU A 394 12.38 -15.19 -2.59
CA LEU A 394 11.86 -14.58 -3.82
C LEU A 394 10.69 -15.39 -4.40
N LYS A 395 10.82 -16.72 -4.48
CA LYS A 395 9.73 -17.59 -4.96
C LYS A 395 8.48 -17.51 -4.08
N GLU A 396 8.68 -17.44 -2.77
CA GLU A 396 7.58 -17.27 -1.82
C GLU A 396 6.89 -15.90 -2.01
N TRP A 397 7.67 -14.83 -2.18
CA TRP A 397 7.14 -13.51 -2.53
C TRP A 397 6.37 -13.52 -3.85
N GLU A 398 6.90 -14.17 -4.90
CA GLU A 398 6.23 -14.31 -6.21
C GLU A 398 4.89 -15.04 -6.07
N ARG A 399 4.84 -16.14 -5.31
CA ARG A 399 3.60 -16.85 -5.01
C ARG A 399 2.58 -15.95 -4.31
N PHE A 400 3.00 -15.19 -3.30
CA PHE A 400 2.12 -14.24 -2.62
C PHE A 400 1.61 -13.14 -3.56
N GLN A 401 2.45 -12.63 -4.46
CA GLN A 401 2.02 -11.65 -5.46
C GLN A 401 1.02 -12.23 -6.46
N GLU A 402 1.18 -13.49 -6.86
CA GLU A 402 0.24 -14.18 -7.75
C GLU A 402 -1.11 -14.42 -7.05
N GLU A 403 -1.10 -14.87 -5.80
CA GLU A 403 -2.30 -14.99 -4.98
C GLU A 403 -3.01 -13.64 -4.80
N ALA A 404 -2.25 -12.57 -4.53
CA ALA A 404 -2.78 -11.21 -4.41
C ALA A 404 -3.41 -10.71 -5.72
N LYS A 405 -2.76 -10.93 -6.87
CA LYS A 405 -3.30 -10.59 -8.20
C LYS A 405 -4.59 -11.33 -8.50
N ASN A 406 -4.71 -12.59 -8.07
CA ASN A 406 -5.92 -13.37 -8.26
C ASN A 406 -7.06 -12.93 -7.34
N ARG A 407 -6.74 -12.28 -6.21
CA ARG A 407 -7.73 -11.73 -5.28
C ARG A 407 -8.15 -10.30 -5.60
N ASP A 408 -7.44 -9.60 -6.49
CA ASP A 408 -7.70 -8.20 -6.83
C ASP A 408 -9.16 -7.97 -7.25
N HIS A 409 -9.84 -7.08 -6.53
CA HIS A 409 -11.26 -6.77 -6.77
C HIS A 409 -11.53 -6.27 -8.19
N ARG A 410 -10.55 -5.68 -8.89
CA ARG A 410 -10.72 -5.21 -10.27
C ARG A 410 -10.80 -6.37 -11.24
N LYS A 411 -10.01 -7.42 -11.01
CA LYS A 411 -10.05 -8.66 -11.80
C LYS A 411 -11.35 -9.40 -11.51
N ILE A 412 -11.62 -9.68 -10.23
CA ILE A 412 -12.83 -10.41 -9.82
C ILE A 412 -14.10 -9.64 -10.19
N GLY A 413 -14.12 -8.33 -10.00
CA GLY A 413 -15.24 -7.47 -10.34
C GLY A 413 -15.58 -7.49 -11.83
N LYS A 414 -14.56 -7.62 -12.70
CA LYS A 414 -14.76 -7.83 -14.13
C LYS A 414 -15.26 -9.26 -14.41
N ASP A 415 -14.59 -10.27 -13.86
CA ASP A 415 -14.89 -11.69 -14.11
C ASP A 415 -16.29 -12.08 -13.62
N GLN A 416 -16.79 -11.44 -12.56
CA GLN A 416 -18.13 -11.66 -12.01
C GLN A 416 -19.18 -10.65 -12.49
N GLU A 417 -18.80 -9.71 -13.36
CA GLU A 417 -19.69 -8.68 -13.91
C GLU A 417 -20.33 -7.82 -12.81
N LEU A 418 -19.52 -7.36 -11.85
CA LEU A 418 -19.97 -6.54 -10.73
C LEU A 418 -19.98 -5.06 -11.08
N PHE A 419 -18.93 -4.58 -11.75
CA PHE A 419 -18.78 -3.16 -12.08
C PHE A 419 -17.79 -2.92 -13.23
N PHE A 420 -17.84 -1.71 -13.79
CA PHE A 420 -16.83 -1.21 -14.71
C PHE A 420 -16.58 0.30 -14.50
N PHE A 421 -15.52 0.82 -15.12
CA PHE A 421 -15.19 2.24 -15.16
C PHE A 421 -15.11 2.71 -16.61
N HIS A 422 -15.42 3.99 -16.85
CA HIS A 422 -15.40 4.58 -18.19
C HIS A 422 -14.68 5.92 -18.17
N ASP A 423 -13.92 6.22 -19.23
CA ASP A 423 -13.09 7.43 -19.32
C ASP A 423 -13.89 8.75 -19.34
N LEU A 424 -15.20 8.67 -19.66
CA LEU A 424 -16.12 9.81 -19.58
C LEU A 424 -16.50 10.17 -18.14
N SER A 425 -16.27 9.29 -17.17
CA SER A 425 -16.42 9.60 -15.74
C SER A 425 -15.32 8.91 -14.92
N PRO A 426 -14.05 9.37 -15.05
CA PRO A 426 -12.93 8.75 -14.37
C PRO A 426 -13.13 8.77 -12.85
N GLY A 427 -12.91 7.64 -12.19
CA GLY A 427 -13.10 7.51 -10.75
C GLY A 427 -14.56 7.45 -10.31
N SER A 428 -15.51 7.33 -11.23
CA SER A 428 -16.91 7.06 -10.93
C SER A 428 -17.29 5.67 -11.43
N CYS A 429 -17.69 4.81 -10.50
CA CYS A 429 -17.99 3.41 -10.80
C CYS A 429 -19.37 3.24 -11.43
N PHE A 430 -19.47 2.40 -12.46
CA PHE A 430 -20.73 1.85 -12.96
C PHE A 430 -20.96 0.48 -12.34
N PHE A 431 -21.92 0.38 -11.42
CA PHE A 431 -22.35 -0.92 -10.88
C PHE A 431 -23.28 -1.61 -11.88
N LEU A 432 -22.92 -2.84 -12.25
CA LEU A 432 -23.75 -3.75 -13.03
C LEU A 432 -24.79 -4.42 -12.11
N PRO A 433 -25.84 -5.09 -12.63
CA PRO A 433 -26.92 -5.64 -11.80
C PRO A 433 -26.45 -6.46 -10.59
N ARG A 434 -25.41 -7.29 -10.76
CA ARG A 434 -24.83 -8.10 -9.68
C ARG A 434 -24.07 -7.28 -8.64
N GLY A 435 -23.30 -6.28 -9.07
CA GLY A 435 -22.63 -5.37 -8.13
C GLY A 435 -23.61 -4.46 -7.41
N ALA A 436 -24.66 -4.02 -8.09
CA ALA A 436 -25.74 -3.23 -7.51
C ALA A 436 -26.50 -4.02 -6.44
N TYR A 437 -26.72 -5.32 -6.63
CA TYR A 437 -27.28 -6.19 -5.59
C TYR A 437 -26.44 -6.18 -4.32
N ILE A 438 -25.11 -6.37 -4.44
CA ILE A 438 -24.19 -6.32 -3.29
C ILE A 438 -24.24 -4.95 -2.61
N TYR A 439 -24.17 -3.87 -3.40
CA TYR A 439 -24.22 -2.50 -2.92
C TYR A 439 -25.50 -2.22 -2.11
N ASN A 440 -26.65 -2.59 -2.66
CA ASN A 440 -27.94 -2.37 -2.02
C ASN A 440 -28.09 -3.24 -0.76
N THR A 441 -27.63 -4.49 -0.80
CA THR A 441 -27.68 -5.39 0.35
C THR A 441 -26.83 -4.89 1.51
N LEU A 442 -25.63 -4.37 1.23
CA LEU A 442 -24.77 -3.75 2.25
C LEU A 442 -25.39 -2.47 2.81
N THR A 443 -25.96 -1.63 1.94
CA THR A 443 -26.61 -0.37 2.34
C THR A 443 -27.83 -0.63 3.22
N GLU A 444 -28.65 -1.63 2.87
CA GLU A 444 -29.83 -2.00 3.66
C GLU A 444 -29.42 -2.60 5.01
N PHE A 445 -28.43 -3.50 5.01
CA PHE A 445 -27.89 -4.05 6.24
C PHE A 445 -27.44 -2.94 7.21
N ILE A 446 -26.66 -1.97 6.73
CA ILE A 446 -26.15 -0.94 7.63
C ILE A 446 -27.27 0.02 8.07
N ARG A 447 -28.24 0.35 7.20
CA ARG A 447 -29.43 1.13 7.56
C ARG A 447 -30.24 0.49 8.68
N GLU A 448 -30.49 -0.82 8.62
CA GLU A 448 -31.16 -1.56 9.69
C GLU A 448 -30.40 -1.42 11.02
N GLU A 449 -29.08 -1.54 10.98
CA GLU A 449 -28.26 -1.43 12.19
C GLU A 449 -28.21 0.01 12.75
N TYR A 450 -28.26 1.03 11.89
CA TYR A 450 -28.41 2.43 12.29
C TYR A 450 -29.77 2.67 12.96
N SER A 451 -30.87 2.18 12.36
CA SER A 451 -32.23 2.29 12.89
C SER A 451 -32.37 1.64 14.27
N ARG A 452 -31.84 0.41 14.44
CA ARG A 452 -31.82 -0.30 15.74
C ARG A 452 -31.11 0.47 16.85
N ARG A 453 -30.21 1.41 16.50
CA ARG A 453 -29.42 2.22 17.44
C ARG A 453 -29.94 3.66 17.56
N GLY A 454 -31.15 3.92 17.10
CA GLY A 454 -31.83 5.20 17.26
C GLY A 454 -31.27 6.33 16.40
N PHE A 455 -30.60 6.01 15.29
CA PHE A 455 -30.24 7.01 14.29
C PHE A 455 -31.44 7.32 13.40
N GLN A 456 -31.58 8.59 13.06
CA GLN A 456 -32.61 9.08 12.15
C GLN A 456 -31.96 9.31 10.79
N GLU A 457 -32.40 8.55 9.77
CA GLU A 457 -31.94 8.77 8.40
C GLU A 457 -32.47 10.12 7.87
N VAL A 458 -31.58 10.90 7.29
CA VAL A 458 -31.87 12.19 6.67
C VAL A 458 -31.33 12.23 5.24
N ALA A 459 -31.92 13.09 4.42
CA ALA A 459 -31.44 13.37 3.08
C ALA A 459 -31.02 14.84 2.98
N SER A 460 -29.79 15.09 2.54
CA SER A 460 -29.24 16.43 2.36
C SER A 460 -28.87 16.70 0.90
N PRO A 461 -28.94 17.96 0.41
CA PRO A 461 -28.53 18.33 -0.95
C PRO A 461 -27.12 17.86 -1.33
N ASN A 462 -26.89 17.66 -2.63
CA ASN A 462 -25.55 17.31 -3.16
C ASN A 462 -24.74 18.54 -3.57
N ILE A 463 -25.40 19.68 -3.82
CA ILE A 463 -24.81 20.91 -4.34
C ILE A 463 -25.08 22.01 -3.31
N TYR A 464 -24.03 22.74 -2.94
CA TYR A 464 -24.13 23.88 -2.02
C TYR A 464 -23.37 25.07 -2.55
N ASN A 465 -23.80 26.26 -2.14
CA ASN A 465 -23.04 27.49 -2.32
C ASN A 465 -21.71 27.42 -1.57
N GLY A 466 -20.65 27.97 -2.15
CA GLY A 466 -19.29 28.05 -1.61
C GLY A 466 -19.22 28.57 -0.17
N LYS A 467 -20.12 29.51 0.16
CA LYS A 467 -20.27 30.12 1.50
C LYS A 467 -20.45 29.08 2.61
N LEU A 468 -21.07 27.93 2.35
CA LEU A 468 -21.21 26.85 3.35
C LEU A 468 -19.84 26.27 3.74
N TRP A 469 -18.98 26.06 2.75
CA TRP A 469 -17.66 25.48 2.92
C TRP A 469 -16.70 26.48 3.57
N GLU A 470 -16.85 27.77 3.26
CA GLU A 470 -16.14 28.86 3.95
C GLU A 470 -16.57 28.96 5.42
N THR A 471 -17.88 28.90 5.68
CA THR A 471 -18.43 28.92 7.05
C THR A 471 -17.89 27.74 7.85
N SER A 472 -17.91 26.54 7.30
CA SER A 472 -17.38 25.34 7.97
C SER A 472 -15.85 25.27 8.06
N GLY A 473 -15.12 26.04 7.24
CA GLY A 473 -13.65 26.02 7.19
C GLY A 473 -13.04 25.06 6.19
N HIS A 474 -13.87 24.23 5.56
CA HIS A 474 -13.39 23.25 4.60
C HIS A 474 -12.87 23.90 3.32
N TRP A 475 -13.36 25.09 2.95
CA TRP A 475 -12.89 25.76 1.74
C TRP A 475 -11.38 26.06 1.79
N GLN A 476 -10.87 26.51 2.93
CA GLN A 476 -9.47 26.88 3.11
C GLN A 476 -8.51 25.68 3.07
N HIS A 477 -9.01 24.47 3.35
CA HIS A 477 -8.20 23.26 3.46
C HIS A 477 -8.44 22.24 2.35
N TYR A 478 -9.62 22.24 1.74
CA TYR A 478 -10.07 21.18 0.83
C TYR A 478 -10.53 21.67 -0.54
N SER A 479 -10.56 22.98 -0.81
CA SER A 479 -11.08 23.52 -2.08
C SER A 479 -10.40 22.92 -3.32
N GLU A 480 -9.09 22.67 -3.28
CA GLU A 480 -8.34 22.02 -4.37
C GLU A 480 -8.85 20.59 -4.69
N ASN A 481 -9.40 19.92 -3.68
CA ASN A 481 -9.95 18.55 -3.77
C ASN A 481 -11.47 18.54 -3.91
N MET A 482 -12.11 19.68 -4.22
CA MET A 482 -13.56 19.78 -4.41
C MET A 482 -13.90 20.00 -5.88
N PHE A 483 -15.03 19.45 -6.32
CA PHE A 483 -15.61 19.82 -7.60
C PHE A 483 -16.44 21.09 -7.42
N SER A 484 -15.93 22.21 -7.92
CA SER A 484 -16.60 23.51 -7.90
C SER A 484 -16.90 24.03 -9.31
N PHE A 485 -18.01 24.75 -9.46
CA PHE A 485 -18.43 25.35 -10.70
C PHE A 485 -19.13 26.70 -10.46
N PRO A 486 -18.97 27.68 -11.37
CA PRO A 486 -19.66 28.96 -11.24
C PRO A 486 -21.16 28.79 -11.54
N VAL A 487 -22.01 29.45 -10.75
CA VAL A 487 -23.44 29.59 -10.99
C VAL A 487 -23.79 31.06 -10.76
N GLU A 488 -24.14 31.76 -11.83
CA GLU A 488 -24.37 33.20 -11.82
C GLU A 488 -23.15 33.97 -11.26
N GLN A 489 -23.31 34.63 -10.10
CA GLN A 489 -22.27 35.42 -9.44
C GLN A 489 -21.57 34.66 -8.29
N ASP A 490 -22.05 33.45 -7.96
CA ASP A 490 -21.54 32.66 -6.85
C ASP A 490 -20.82 31.40 -7.37
N VAL A 491 -19.95 30.83 -6.53
CA VAL A 491 -19.33 29.52 -6.78
C VAL A 491 -20.11 28.47 -6.01
N PHE A 492 -20.52 27.40 -6.68
CA PHE A 492 -21.13 26.24 -6.05
C PHE A 492 -20.16 25.06 -6.09
N ALA A 493 -20.35 24.12 -5.18
CA ALA A 493 -19.55 22.90 -5.16
C ALA A 493 -20.41 21.68 -4.81
N LEU A 494 -20.01 20.53 -5.37
CA LEU A 494 -20.51 19.24 -4.94
C LEU A 494 -19.97 18.95 -3.53
N LYS A 495 -20.82 18.40 -2.66
CA LYS A 495 -20.44 18.11 -1.28
C LYS A 495 -19.32 17.05 -1.22
N PRO A 496 -18.20 17.33 -0.52
CA PRO A 496 -17.16 16.33 -0.24
C PRO A 496 -17.41 15.54 1.05
N MET A 497 -18.38 15.97 1.86
CA MET A 497 -18.80 15.41 3.15
C MET A 497 -20.19 15.92 3.55
N ASN A 498 -20.89 15.24 4.46
CA ASN A 498 -22.25 15.62 4.86
C ASN A 498 -22.33 16.59 6.06
N CYS A 499 -21.27 16.67 6.87
CA CYS A 499 -21.28 17.35 8.18
C CYS A 499 -21.81 18.79 8.16
N PRO A 500 -21.38 19.67 7.23
CA PRO A 500 -21.90 21.04 7.15
C PRO A 500 -23.41 21.11 6.87
N GLY A 501 -23.94 20.20 6.06
CA GLY A 501 -25.38 20.10 5.81
C GLY A 501 -26.13 19.69 7.08
N HIS A 502 -25.59 18.77 7.87
CA HIS A 502 -26.21 18.34 9.14
C HIS A 502 -26.18 19.44 10.20
N CYS A 503 -25.17 20.31 10.19
CA CYS A 503 -25.16 21.50 11.04
C CYS A 503 -26.32 22.46 10.70
N LEU A 504 -26.61 22.66 9.41
CA LEU A 504 -27.78 23.44 8.98
C LEU A 504 -29.09 22.78 9.45
N MET A 505 -29.20 21.45 9.37
CA MET A 505 -30.38 20.72 9.85
C MET A 505 -30.54 20.83 11.37
N PHE A 506 -29.45 20.76 12.13
CA PHE A 506 -29.46 20.99 13.58
C PHE A 506 -29.97 22.40 13.88
N GLY A 507 -29.37 23.41 13.25
CA GLY A 507 -29.66 24.84 13.45
C GLY A 507 -30.96 25.34 12.84
N HIS A 508 -31.70 24.51 12.08
CA HIS A 508 -32.95 24.91 11.44
C HIS A 508 -34.03 25.38 12.43
N ARG A 509 -34.01 24.85 13.67
CA ARG A 509 -34.89 25.28 14.76
C ARG A 509 -34.18 25.21 16.11
N PRO A 510 -34.65 25.95 17.13
CA PRO A 510 -34.17 25.80 18.49
C PRO A 510 -34.26 24.34 18.97
N ARG A 511 -33.23 23.91 19.71
CA ARG A 511 -33.09 22.55 20.27
C ARG A 511 -33.15 22.57 21.79
N SER A 512 -33.72 21.52 22.37
CA SER A 512 -33.76 21.27 23.82
C SER A 512 -32.74 20.18 24.20
N TRP A 513 -32.14 20.25 25.39
CA TRP A 513 -31.28 19.16 25.90
C TRP A 513 -31.96 17.79 25.87
N ARG A 514 -33.29 17.75 26.02
CA ARG A 514 -34.06 16.49 26.01
C ARG A 514 -34.00 15.77 24.66
N GLU A 515 -33.62 16.47 23.60
CA GLU A 515 -33.43 15.91 22.27
C GLU A 515 -32.00 15.40 22.05
N LEU A 516 -31.07 15.69 22.95
CA LEU A 516 -29.69 15.21 22.90
C LEU A 516 -29.56 13.88 23.68
N PRO A 517 -28.83 12.89 23.14
CA PRO A 517 -28.05 12.93 21.89
C PRO A 517 -28.92 12.81 20.63
N LEU A 518 -28.76 13.75 19.69
CA LEU A 518 -29.42 13.73 18.39
C LEU A 518 -28.52 13.01 17.38
N ARG A 519 -29.02 11.95 16.75
CA ARG A 519 -28.24 11.07 15.87
C ARG A 519 -28.78 11.12 14.44
N LEU A 520 -28.06 11.76 13.53
CA LEU A 520 -28.44 11.88 12.12
C LEU A 520 -27.56 10.95 11.26
N ALA A 521 -28.17 10.11 10.43
CA ALA A 521 -27.47 9.27 9.45
C ALA A 521 -27.81 9.71 8.04
N ASP A 522 -26.84 9.74 7.13
CA ASP A 522 -27.01 10.22 5.75
C ASP A 522 -26.21 9.35 4.79
N PHE A 523 -26.93 8.70 3.90
CA PHE A 523 -26.40 7.84 2.85
C PHE A 523 -26.29 8.58 1.50
N GLY A 524 -26.15 9.90 1.56
CA GLY A 524 -26.01 10.76 0.40
C GLY A 524 -24.69 10.58 -0.34
N VAL A 525 -24.71 10.92 -1.63
CA VAL A 525 -23.54 10.79 -2.50
C VAL A 525 -22.55 11.91 -2.26
N LEU A 526 -21.28 11.56 -2.13
CA LEU A 526 -20.16 12.47 -1.90
C LEU A 526 -19.23 12.49 -3.11
N HIS A 527 -18.56 13.63 -3.30
CA HIS A 527 -17.64 13.84 -4.41
C HIS A 527 -16.33 14.48 -3.94
N ARG A 528 -15.20 13.88 -4.30
CA ARG A 528 -13.85 14.42 -4.06
C ARG A 528 -13.06 14.43 -5.36
N ASN A 529 -12.43 15.54 -5.70
CA ASN A 529 -11.63 15.71 -6.91
C ASN A 529 -10.24 15.09 -6.74
N GLU A 530 -10.21 13.77 -6.56
CA GLU A 530 -8.96 13.00 -6.46
C GLU A 530 -8.16 13.10 -7.77
N LEU A 531 -6.83 13.18 -7.64
CA LEU A 531 -5.91 13.21 -8.78
C LEU A 531 -6.06 11.93 -9.62
N SER A 532 -6.18 12.07 -10.95
CA SER A 532 -6.47 10.94 -11.85
C SER A 532 -5.48 9.78 -11.70
N GLY A 533 -4.20 10.07 -11.46
CA GLY A 533 -3.16 9.06 -11.26
C GLY A 533 -3.25 8.27 -9.96
N THR A 534 -4.10 8.69 -9.01
CA THR A 534 -4.29 8.02 -7.72
C THR A 534 -5.52 7.11 -7.69
N LEU A 535 -6.39 7.19 -8.71
CA LEU A 535 -7.61 6.40 -8.79
C LEU A 535 -7.29 4.90 -8.95
N THR A 536 -7.96 4.05 -8.19
CA THR A 536 -7.71 2.61 -8.21
C THR A 536 -8.97 1.81 -7.92
N GLY A 537 -9.63 1.33 -8.99
CA GLY A 537 -10.83 0.51 -8.86
C GLY A 537 -11.84 1.14 -7.91
N LEU A 538 -12.34 0.35 -6.96
CA LEU A 538 -13.30 0.80 -5.94
C LEU A 538 -12.65 1.33 -4.65
N THR A 539 -11.33 1.16 -4.45
CA THR A 539 -10.68 1.57 -3.20
C THR A 539 -10.43 3.09 -3.10
N ARG A 540 -10.23 3.75 -4.25
CA ARG A 540 -10.08 5.22 -4.36
C ARG A 540 -10.81 5.74 -5.60
N VAL A 541 -11.90 6.46 -5.35
CA VAL A 541 -12.88 6.94 -6.32
C VAL A 541 -13.19 8.42 -6.09
N ARG A 542 -13.71 9.10 -7.12
CA ARG A 542 -14.16 10.49 -7.06
C ARG A 542 -15.59 10.62 -6.56
N ARG A 543 -16.47 9.69 -6.95
CA ARG A 543 -17.85 9.55 -6.46
C ARG A 543 -17.91 8.38 -5.51
N PHE A 544 -18.46 8.59 -4.32
CA PHE A 544 -18.67 7.53 -3.35
C PHE A 544 -19.90 7.78 -2.48
N GLN A 545 -20.42 6.74 -1.85
CA GLN A 545 -21.46 6.86 -0.84
C GLN A 545 -20.92 6.29 0.47
N GLN A 546 -21.06 7.05 1.54
CA GLN A 546 -20.62 6.65 2.88
C GLN A 546 -21.84 6.38 3.75
N ASP A 547 -21.71 5.46 4.70
CA ASP A 547 -22.67 5.26 5.78
C ASP A 547 -22.48 6.33 6.87
N ASP A 548 -22.50 7.60 6.45
CA ASP A 548 -22.06 8.74 7.25
C ASP A 548 -23.09 9.10 8.32
N ALA A 549 -22.64 9.45 9.52
CA ALA A 549 -23.52 9.89 10.57
C ALA A 549 -22.87 10.89 11.53
N HIS A 550 -23.71 11.75 12.10
CA HIS A 550 -23.32 12.80 13.03
C HIS A 550 -24.18 12.72 14.29
N ILE A 551 -23.52 12.58 15.44
CA ILE A 551 -24.16 12.60 16.75
C ILE A 551 -23.90 13.97 17.36
N PHE A 552 -24.95 14.74 17.62
CA PHE A 552 -24.89 15.96 18.41
C PHE A 552 -25.20 15.60 19.86
N CYS A 553 -24.24 15.79 20.75
CA CYS A 553 -24.36 15.40 22.16
C CYS A 553 -23.74 16.44 23.09
N THR A 554 -24.04 16.36 24.37
CA THR A 554 -23.38 17.18 25.40
C THR A 554 -22.02 16.60 25.78
N MET A 555 -21.17 17.38 26.44
CA MET A 555 -19.83 16.95 26.86
C MET A 555 -19.86 15.68 27.74
N ASP A 556 -20.82 15.58 28.65
CA ASP A 556 -21.00 14.43 29.54
C ASP A 556 -21.49 13.16 28.83
N GLN A 557 -22.09 13.30 27.64
CA GLN A 557 -22.59 12.17 26.86
C GLN A 557 -21.52 11.51 25.98
N ILE A 558 -20.39 12.19 25.73
CA ILE A 558 -19.34 11.74 24.80
C ILE A 558 -18.88 10.31 25.10
N GLU A 559 -18.57 9.99 26.35
CA GLU A 559 -18.05 8.66 26.72
C GLU A 559 -19.05 7.55 26.36
N SER A 560 -20.33 7.78 26.68
CA SER A 560 -21.40 6.81 26.40
C SER A 560 -21.63 6.61 24.89
N GLU A 561 -21.60 7.69 24.10
CA GLU A 561 -21.76 7.63 22.65
C GLU A 561 -20.55 7.03 21.95
N MET A 562 -19.33 7.30 22.45
CA MET A 562 -18.10 6.67 21.96
C MET A 562 -18.12 5.15 22.17
N LYS A 563 -18.51 4.70 23.37
CA LYS A 563 -18.69 3.27 23.66
C LYS A 563 -19.73 2.64 22.73
N GLY A 564 -20.88 3.30 22.55
CA GLY A 564 -21.91 2.85 21.61
C GLY A 564 -21.42 2.74 20.16
N CYS A 565 -20.58 3.67 19.71
CA CYS A 565 -19.96 3.60 18.39
C CYS A 565 -19.00 2.42 18.25
N LEU A 566 -18.18 2.13 19.26
CA LEU A 566 -17.25 1.00 19.26
C LEU A 566 -17.99 -0.35 19.30
N ASP A 567 -19.05 -0.46 20.10
CA ASP A 567 -19.89 -1.66 20.16
C ASP A 567 -20.61 -1.90 18.83
N PHE A 568 -21.09 -0.84 18.18
CA PHE A 568 -21.68 -0.93 16.86
C PHE A 568 -20.67 -1.41 15.81
N LEU A 569 -19.48 -0.80 15.77
CA LEU A 569 -18.40 -1.23 14.89
C LEU A 569 -18.13 -2.74 15.02
N ARG A 570 -17.94 -3.21 16.26
CA ARG A 570 -17.68 -4.61 16.55
C ARG A 570 -18.80 -5.50 16.02
N CYS A 571 -20.05 -5.16 16.31
CA CYS A 571 -21.23 -5.91 15.86
C CYS A 571 -21.26 -6.07 14.33
N VAL A 572 -20.96 -5.01 13.58
CA VAL A 572 -20.94 -5.05 12.11
C VAL A 572 -19.75 -5.85 11.58
N TYR A 573 -18.56 -5.67 12.15
CA TYR A 573 -17.35 -6.30 11.65
C TYR A 573 -17.32 -7.80 11.97
N ASP A 574 -17.92 -8.22 13.08
CA ASP A 574 -18.09 -9.63 13.43
C ASP A 574 -18.92 -10.39 12.38
N VAL A 575 -19.94 -9.76 11.78
CA VAL A 575 -20.74 -10.35 10.67
C VAL A 575 -19.86 -10.70 9.48
N PHE A 576 -18.87 -9.87 9.15
CA PHE A 576 -17.92 -10.12 8.07
C PHE A 576 -16.71 -10.97 8.49
N GLY A 577 -16.55 -11.23 9.80
CA GLY A 577 -15.38 -11.92 10.34
C GLY A 577 -14.10 -11.09 10.30
N PHE A 578 -14.21 -9.76 10.31
CA PHE A 578 -13.05 -8.88 10.28
C PHE A 578 -12.44 -8.68 11.67
N SER A 579 -11.11 -8.81 11.76
CA SER A 579 -10.34 -8.26 12.87
C SER A 579 -9.86 -6.84 12.54
N PHE A 580 -9.88 -5.93 13.51
CA PHE A 580 -9.46 -4.54 13.32
C PHE A 580 -8.48 -4.07 14.40
N GLN A 581 -7.74 -3.00 14.09
CA GLN A 581 -6.91 -2.28 15.04
C GLN A 581 -7.42 -0.84 15.19
N LEU A 582 -7.44 -0.36 16.43
CA LEU A 582 -7.76 1.02 16.76
C LEU A 582 -6.46 1.82 16.84
N HIS A 583 -6.43 2.97 16.17
CA HIS A 583 -5.33 3.92 16.22
C HIS A 583 -5.85 5.25 16.74
N LEU A 584 -5.10 5.89 17.64
CA LEU A 584 -5.42 7.23 18.11
C LEU A 584 -4.63 8.24 17.26
N SER A 585 -5.33 9.00 16.44
CA SER A 585 -4.78 10.13 15.69
C SER A 585 -4.73 11.36 16.59
N THR A 586 -3.52 11.81 16.91
CA THR A 586 -3.27 13.00 17.74
C THR A 586 -3.34 14.29 16.93
N ARG A 587 -3.34 15.43 17.61
CA ARG A 587 -3.42 16.77 16.99
C ARG A 587 -2.36 16.98 15.87
N PRO A 588 -2.75 17.38 14.63
CA PRO A 588 -1.81 17.70 13.56
C PRO A 588 -1.13 19.06 13.77
N GLU A 589 -0.02 19.34 13.07
CA GLU A 589 0.72 20.62 13.18
C GLU A 589 -0.12 21.85 12.82
N LYS A 590 -1.00 21.73 11.81
CA LYS A 590 -2.02 22.74 11.48
C LYS A 590 -3.35 22.27 12.04
N PHE A 591 -3.79 22.87 13.14
CA PHE A 591 -5.06 22.55 13.78
C PHE A 591 -5.88 23.83 14.04
N LEU A 592 -7.19 23.67 14.17
CA LEU A 592 -8.12 24.74 14.53
C LEU A 592 -8.67 24.45 15.93
N GLY A 593 -8.83 25.49 16.76
CA GLY A 593 -9.37 25.39 18.11
C GLY A 593 -8.34 25.41 19.23
N ASP A 594 -8.83 25.48 20.47
CA ASP A 594 -7.99 25.56 21.66
C ASP A 594 -7.22 24.27 21.93
N ILE A 595 -5.95 24.41 22.34
CA ILE A 595 -5.06 23.28 22.71
C ILE A 595 -5.68 22.41 23.81
N ALA A 596 -6.34 23.02 24.78
CA ALA A 596 -6.99 22.30 25.88
C ALA A 596 -8.11 21.37 25.38
N VAL A 597 -8.86 21.79 24.36
CA VAL A 597 -9.90 20.99 23.72
C VAL A 597 -9.28 19.84 22.93
N TRP A 598 -8.20 20.11 22.18
CA TRP A 598 -7.46 19.06 21.50
C TRP A 598 -6.91 17.99 22.44
N ASN A 599 -6.34 18.38 23.57
CA ASN A 599 -5.84 17.45 24.57
C ASN A 599 -6.95 16.54 25.15
N GLN A 600 -8.22 16.95 25.06
CA GLN A 600 -9.39 16.16 25.44
C GLN A 600 -9.98 15.34 24.29
N ALA A 601 -9.65 15.69 23.03
CA ALA A 601 -10.39 15.29 21.83
C ALA A 601 -9.68 14.27 20.94
N GLU A 602 -8.44 13.86 21.26
CA GLU A 602 -7.59 13.11 20.33
C GLU A 602 -8.30 11.85 19.81
N LYS A 603 -8.23 11.68 18.48
CA LYS A 603 -9.23 11.06 17.61
C LYS A 603 -8.98 9.57 17.42
N ILE A 604 -10.00 8.72 17.21
CA ILE A 604 -9.80 7.29 16.92
C ILE A 604 -10.06 6.98 15.44
N ASP A 605 -9.02 6.56 14.73
CA ASP A 605 -9.09 6.00 13.37
C ASP A 605 -8.93 4.47 13.39
N ILE A 606 -9.60 3.78 12.46
CA ILE A 606 -9.69 2.31 12.48
C ILE A 606 -9.14 1.76 11.17
N LYS A 607 -8.09 0.94 11.31
CA LYS A 607 -7.49 0.21 10.18
C LYS A 607 -7.91 -1.26 10.24
N ILE A 608 -8.42 -1.77 9.13
CA ILE A 608 -8.64 -3.21 8.95
C ILE A 608 -7.52 -3.81 8.10
N LYS A 609 -7.16 -5.06 8.37
CA LYS A 609 -6.20 -5.80 7.55
C LYS A 609 -6.97 -6.69 6.57
N ASP A 610 -6.78 -6.49 5.27
CA ASP A 610 -7.37 -7.35 4.25
C ASP A 610 -6.68 -8.73 4.18
N ALA A 611 -7.27 -9.67 3.43
CA ALA A 611 -6.77 -11.03 3.28
C ALA A 611 -5.44 -11.15 2.52
N ILE A 612 -4.91 -10.05 1.97
CA ILE A 612 -3.61 -9.98 1.32
C ILE A 612 -2.61 -9.09 2.08
N GLY A 613 -2.97 -8.71 3.31
CA GLY A 613 -2.10 -8.09 4.29
C GLY A 613 -2.05 -6.57 4.30
N ARG A 614 -2.87 -5.88 3.49
CA ARG A 614 -2.90 -4.41 3.43
C ARG A 614 -3.83 -3.83 4.48
N TYR A 615 -3.47 -2.67 5.01
CA TYR A 615 -4.33 -1.93 5.92
C TYR A 615 -5.20 -0.93 5.16
N HIS A 616 -6.51 -0.97 5.43
CA HIS A 616 -7.47 0.00 4.90
C HIS A 616 -8.10 0.76 6.06
N GLN A 617 -8.13 2.09 5.94
CA GLN A 617 -9.00 2.89 6.81
C GLN A 617 -10.44 2.79 6.28
N CYS A 618 -11.31 2.23 7.12
CA CYS A 618 -12.72 2.00 6.79
C CYS A 618 -13.60 2.80 7.73
N ALA A 619 -13.73 2.34 8.97
CA ALA A 619 -14.46 3.06 10.00
C ALA A 619 -13.66 4.25 10.53
N THR A 620 -14.38 5.25 11.03
CA THR A 620 -13.80 6.42 11.69
C THR A 620 -14.77 6.89 12.77
N ILE A 621 -14.25 7.30 13.92
CA ILE A 621 -15.01 7.98 14.97
C ILE A 621 -14.22 9.23 15.36
N GLN A 622 -14.74 10.40 15.03
CA GLN A 622 -14.05 11.67 15.20
C GLN A 622 -14.89 12.63 16.03
N LEU A 623 -14.30 13.18 17.09
CA LEU A 623 -14.88 14.27 17.86
C LEU A 623 -14.59 15.62 17.19
N ASP A 624 -15.59 16.48 17.12
CA ASP A 624 -15.49 17.82 16.57
C ASP A 624 -16.19 18.84 17.47
N PHE A 625 -15.37 19.77 17.96
CA PHE A 625 -15.76 20.88 18.81
C PHE A 625 -15.79 22.22 18.05
N GLN A 626 -15.29 22.26 16.82
CA GLN A 626 -15.12 23.47 16.02
C GLN A 626 -16.32 23.73 15.12
N LEU A 627 -16.85 22.70 14.44
CA LEU A 627 -18.02 22.88 13.58
C LEU A 627 -19.22 23.50 14.33
N PRO A 628 -19.57 23.05 15.55
CA PRO A 628 -20.62 23.67 16.34
C PRO A 628 -20.42 25.17 16.58
N VAL A 629 -19.18 25.59 16.84
CA VAL A 629 -18.82 27.01 17.06
C VAL A 629 -18.97 27.79 15.76
N ARG A 630 -18.46 27.26 14.64
CA ARG A 630 -18.49 27.94 13.34
C ARG A 630 -19.90 28.14 12.79
N PHE A 631 -20.80 27.22 13.09
CA PHE A 631 -22.22 27.33 12.74
C PHE A 631 -23.07 28.01 13.82
N ASN A 632 -22.46 28.46 14.93
CA ASN A 632 -23.14 29.04 16.07
C ASN A 632 -24.32 28.17 16.56
N LEU A 633 -24.08 26.87 16.69
CA LEU A 633 -25.10 25.92 17.15
C LEU A 633 -25.39 26.14 18.64
N THR A 634 -26.67 26.28 18.97
CA THR A 634 -27.13 26.65 20.32
C THR A 634 -27.86 25.53 21.04
N TYR A 635 -27.87 25.66 22.37
CA TYR A 635 -28.06 24.68 23.44
C TYR A 635 -26.73 24.11 23.97
N ASP A 636 -26.19 24.74 25.02
CA ASP A 636 -24.95 24.40 25.75
C ASP A 636 -23.77 23.93 24.88
N ARG A 637 -23.62 24.53 23.68
CA ARG A 637 -22.64 24.22 22.63
C ARG A 637 -22.40 22.70 22.46
N PRO A 638 -23.21 22.02 21.63
CA PRO A 638 -23.09 20.57 21.48
C PRO A 638 -21.73 20.20 20.87
N VAL A 639 -21.29 18.98 21.13
CA VAL A 639 -20.16 18.33 20.46
C VAL A 639 -20.69 17.42 19.37
N ILE A 640 -19.99 17.37 18.23
CA ILE A 640 -20.32 16.48 17.13
C ILE A 640 -19.39 15.26 17.16
N ILE A 641 -19.97 14.07 17.10
CA ILE A 641 -19.26 12.83 16.80
C ILE A 641 -19.54 12.47 15.34
N HIS A 642 -18.55 12.63 14.48
CA HIS A 642 -18.57 12.17 13.10
C HIS A 642 -18.22 10.70 13.06
N ARG A 643 -18.99 9.91 12.34
CA ARG A 643 -18.67 8.50 12.21
C ARG A 643 -19.19 7.83 10.95
N ALA A 644 -18.47 6.79 10.57
CA ALA A 644 -18.83 5.82 9.55
C ALA A 644 -18.35 4.44 10.01
N ILE A 645 -19.12 3.39 9.73
CA ILE A 645 -18.78 2.01 10.14
C ILE A 645 -18.20 1.24 8.96
N LEU A 646 -18.88 1.26 7.82
CA LEU A 646 -18.35 0.65 6.60
C LEU A 646 -17.29 1.55 5.95
N GLY A 647 -17.42 2.87 6.12
CA GLY A 647 -16.73 3.84 5.29
C GLY A 647 -17.49 4.00 3.96
N SER A 648 -16.78 4.16 2.84
CA SER A 648 -17.49 4.13 1.56
C SER A 648 -17.94 2.71 1.20
N VAL A 649 -19.17 2.59 0.70
CA VAL A 649 -19.74 1.32 0.24
C VAL A 649 -18.88 0.75 -0.89
N GLU A 650 -18.38 1.59 -1.80
CA GLU A 650 -17.44 1.20 -2.85
C GLU A 650 -16.20 0.51 -2.27
N ARG A 651 -15.52 1.16 -1.32
CA ARG A 651 -14.30 0.62 -0.72
C ARG A 651 -14.60 -0.68 0.02
N MET A 652 -15.70 -0.74 0.76
CA MET A 652 -16.12 -1.94 1.46
C MET A 652 -16.38 -3.11 0.50
N ILE A 653 -17.03 -2.88 -0.65
CA ILE A 653 -17.19 -3.91 -1.69
C ILE A 653 -15.82 -4.39 -2.19
N ALA A 654 -14.87 -3.48 -2.42
CA ALA A 654 -13.51 -3.83 -2.85
C ALA A 654 -12.84 -4.80 -1.84
N ILE A 655 -12.88 -4.43 -0.56
CA ILE A 655 -12.30 -5.21 0.54
C ILE A 655 -12.99 -6.57 0.66
N LEU A 656 -14.33 -6.62 0.64
CA LEU A 656 -15.07 -7.87 0.74
C LEU A 656 -14.81 -8.78 -0.47
N THR A 657 -14.70 -8.22 -1.67
CA THR A 657 -14.35 -8.95 -2.89
C THR A 657 -13.00 -9.66 -2.73
N GLU A 658 -12.00 -8.93 -2.24
CA GLU A 658 -10.64 -9.45 -2.02
C GLU A 658 -10.58 -10.43 -0.86
N ASN A 659 -11.29 -10.14 0.24
CA ASN A 659 -11.34 -10.97 1.43
C ASN A 659 -11.95 -12.34 1.16
N TYR A 660 -13.08 -12.37 0.44
CA TYR A 660 -13.74 -13.61 0.06
C TYR A 660 -13.17 -14.23 -1.23
N ALA A 661 -12.20 -13.58 -1.89
CA ALA A 661 -11.71 -14.00 -3.21
C ALA A 661 -12.85 -14.23 -4.22
N GLY A 662 -13.89 -13.39 -4.17
CA GLY A 662 -15.10 -13.52 -4.97
C GLY A 662 -16.08 -14.64 -4.55
N LYS A 663 -15.79 -15.40 -3.50
CA LYS A 663 -16.71 -16.40 -2.91
C LYS A 663 -17.64 -15.77 -1.89
N TRP A 664 -18.57 -14.95 -2.36
CA TRP A 664 -19.50 -14.20 -1.49
C TRP A 664 -20.32 -15.11 -0.55
N PRO A 665 -20.52 -14.73 0.72
CA PRO A 665 -21.45 -15.44 1.61
C PRO A 665 -22.87 -15.35 1.06
N LEU A 666 -23.72 -16.33 1.36
CA LEU A 666 -25.05 -16.48 0.76
C LEU A 666 -25.85 -15.17 0.77
N TRP A 667 -25.89 -14.47 1.90
CA TRP A 667 -26.70 -13.26 2.05
C TRP A 667 -26.24 -12.07 1.21
N LEU A 668 -24.97 -12.01 0.79
CA LEU A 668 -24.42 -10.97 -0.10
C LEU A 668 -24.29 -11.43 -1.55
N SER A 669 -24.28 -12.74 -1.79
CA SER A 669 -23.95 -13.27 -3.10
C SER A 669 -24.98 -12.86 -4.16
N PRO A 670 -24.54 -12.31 -5.30
CA PRO A 670 -25.44 -12.04 -6.42
C PRO A 670 -25.76 -13.29 -7.25
N ARG A 671 -25.28 -14.46 -6.83
CA ARG A 671 -25.44 -15.77 -7.47
C ARG A 671 -25.73 -16.80 -6.38
N GLN A 672 -26.95 -16.79 -5.84
CA GLN A 672 -27.29 -17.63 -4.69
C GLN A 672 -27.65 -19.05 -5.12
N VAL A 673 -28.51 -19.18 -6.13
CA VAL A 673 -29.05 -20.48 -6.56
C VAL A 673 -28.94 -20.63 -8.08
N MET A 674 -28.46 -21.78 -8.55
CA MET A 674 -28.48 -22.16 -9.96
C MET A 674 -29.31 -23.43 -10.14
N LEU A 675 -30.36 -23.35 -10.97
CA LEU A 675 -31.18 -24.48 -11.37
C LEU A 675 -30.59 -25.13 -12.61
N VAL A 676 -30.26 -26.42 -12.53
CA VAL A 676 -29.72 -27.18 -13.65
C VAL A 676 -30.63 -28.38 -13.95
N PRO A 677 -31.52 -28.28 -14.97
CA PRO A 677 -32.30 -29.43 -15.41
C PRO A 677 -31.37 -30.49 -15.99
N VAL A 678 -31.57 -31.76 -15.62
CA VAL A 678 -30.71 -32.85 -16.12
C VAL A 678 -31.10 -33.36 -17.49
N ASN A 679 -32.30 -33.03 -17.95
CA ASN A 679 -32.80 -33.36 -19.27
C ASN A 679 -33.77 -32.27 -19.75
N PRO A 680 -33.98 -32.15 -21.07
CA PRO A 680 -34.82 -31.09 -21.62
C PRO A 680 -36.28 -31.11 -21.14
N SER A 681 -36.81 -32.29 -20.81
CA SER A 681 -38.19 -32.42 -20.30
C SER A 681 -38.43 -31.72 -18.95
N LEU A 682 -37.37 -31.33 -18.24
CA LEU A 682 -37.45 -30.66 -16.94
C LEU A 682 -37.15 -29.16 -17.00
N GLU A 683 -36.93 -28.59 -18.19
CA GLU A 683 -36.63 -27.16 -18.34
C GLU A 683 -37.76 -26.27 -17.80
N GLU A 684 -39.01 -26.63 -18.08
CA GLU A 684 -40.18 -25.86 -17.61
C GLU A 684 -40.32 -25.92 -16.09
N TYR A 685 -40.08 -27.09 -15.48
CA TYR A 685 -40.06 -27.22 -14.04
C TYR A 685 -38.91 -26.42 -13.41
N ALA A 686 -37.72 -26.43 -14.02
CA ALA A 686 -36.59 -25.64 -13.54
C ALA A 686 -36.87 -24.13 -13.56
N LYS A 687 -37.57 -23.63 -14.59
CA LYS A 687 -38.05 -22.23 -14.64
C LYS A 687 -39.01 -21.92 -13.50
N GLN A 688 -40.04 -22.76 -13.30
CA GLN A 688 -41.01 -22.58 -12.23
C GLN A 688 -40.36 -22.56 -10.84
N VAL A 689 -39.39 -23.46 -10.58
CA VAL A 689 -38.65 -23.46 -9.32
C VAL A 689 -37.77 -22.22 -9.19
N CYS A 690 -37.11 -21.78 -10.27
CA CYS A 690 -36.34 -20.55 -10.31
C CYS A 690 -37.21 -19.33 -9.96
N GLU A 691 -38.39 -19.21 -10.57
CA GLU A 691 -39.37 -18.16 -10.30
C GLU A 691 -39.78 -18.14 -8.83
N ARG A 692 -40.07 -19.31 -8.23
CA ARG A 692 -40.37 -19.41 -6.79
C ARG A 692 -39.22 -18.90 -5.90
N PHE A 693 -37.97 -19.18 -6.25
CA PHE A 693 -36.83 -18.62 -5.51
C PHE A 693 -36.72 -17.09 -5.67
N VAL A 694 -36.96 -16.57 -6.88
CA VAL A 694 -36.97 -15.13 -7.15
C VAL A 694 -38.09 -14.43 -6.39
N GLU A 695 -39.30 -15.00 -6.37
CA GLU A 695 -40.44 -14.50 -5.59
C GLU A 695 -40.17 -14.50 -4.08
N ALA A 696 -39.40 -15.49 -3.60
CA ALA A 696 -38.89 -15.52 -2.23
C ALA A 696 -37.71 -14.56 -1.97
N GLY A 697 -37.30 -13.77 -2.96
CA GLY A 697 -36.29 -12.74 -2.86
C GLY A 697 -34.85 -13.22 -3.04
N PHE A 698 -34.62 -14.43 -3.56
CA PHE A 698 -33.28 -14.94 -3.88
C PHE A 698 -32.82 -14.56 -5.29
N MET A 699 -31.51 -14.43 -5.45
CA MET A 699 -30.83 -14.36 -6.74
C MET A 699 -30.68 -15.77 -7.31
N ALA A 700 -31.66 -16.18 -8.12
CA ALA A 700 -31.69 -17.49 -8.75
C ALA A 700 -31.65 -17.37 -10.28
N ASP A 701 -30.91 -18.30 -10.90
CA ASP A 701 -30.82 -18.43 -12.36
C ASP A 701 -31.09 -19.89 -12.77
N ALA A 702 -31.45 -20.12 -14.04
CA ALA A 702 -31.63 -21.46 -14.60
C ALA A 702 -30.80 -21.65 -15.88
N ASP A 703 -29.97 -22.69 -15.94
CA ASP A 703 -29.18 -23.06 -17.12
C ASP A 703 -29.95 -24.05 -18.00
N LEU A 704 -30.66 -23.51 -18.98
CA LEU A 704 -31.52 -24.26 -19.91
C LEU A 704 -30.84 -24.62 -21.24
N ASP A 705 -29.50 -24.54 -21.34
CA ASP A 705 -28.80 -24.84 -22.59
C ASP A 705 -28.83 -26.36 -22.89
N SER A 706 -29.75 -26.80 -23.73
CA SER A 706 -29.91 -28.22 -24.09
C SER A 706 -28.72 -28.79 -24.88
N GLY A 707 -27.84 -27.94 -25.43
CA GLY A 707 -26.61 -28.34 -26.13
C GLY A 707 -25.43 -28.64 -25.20
N CYS A 708 -25.57 -28.40 -23.90
CA CYS A 708 -24.50 -28.52 -22.91
C CYS A 708 -24.70 -29.73 -21.98
N LEU A 709 -23.65 -30.53 -21.79
CA LEU A 709 -23.67 -31.67 -20.87
C LEU A 709 -23.89 -31.21 -19.42
N LEU A 710 -24.66 -31.97 -18.65
CA LEU A 710 -24.98 -31.68 -17.24
C LEU A 710 -23.74 -31.33 -16.39
N ASN A 711 -22.68 -32.14 -16.48
CA ASN A 711 -21.44 -31.90 -15.73
C ASN A 711 -20.75 -30.59 -16.13
N LYS A 712 -20.87 -30.18 -17.39
CA LYS A 712 -20.34 -28.91 -17.88
C LYS A 712 -21.16 -27.74 -17.31
N LYS A 713 -22.50 -27.85 -17.25
CA LYS A 713 -23.37 -26.85 -16.59
C LYS A 713 -23.05 -26.69 -15.11
N ILE A 714 -22.94 -27.80 -14.38
CA ILE A 714 -22.54 -27.81 -12.95
C ILE A 714 -21.18 -27.14 -12.80
N ARG A 715 -20.19 -27.48 -13.65
CA ARG A 715 -18.87 -26.88 -13.59
C ARG A 715 -18.89 -25.38 -13.89
N SER A 716 -19.67 -24.94 -14.88
CA SER A 716 -19.86 -23.52 -15.18
C SER A 716 -20.45 -22.76 -14.00
N ALA A 717 -21.46 -23.32 -13.33
CA ALA A 717 -22.06 -22.74 -12.13
C ALA A 717 -21.07 -22.66 -10.95
N GLN A 718 -20.25 -23.69 -10.76
CA GLN A 718 -19.18 -23.68 -9.75
C GLN A 718 -18.13 -22.61 -10.03
N LEU A 719 -17.67 -22.51 -11.29
CA LEU A 719 -16.68 -21.49 -11.68
C LEU A 719 -17.25 -20.08 -11.52
N ALA A 720 -18.53 -19.90 -11.81
CA ALA A 720 -19.28 -18.67 -11.58
C ALA A 720 -19.58 -18.39 -10.09
N GLN A 721 -19.20 -19.29 -9.17
CA GLN A 721 -19.34 -19.16 -7.72
C GLN A 721 -20.78 -19.12 -7.18
N TYR A 722 -21.75 -19.79 -7.83
CA TYR A 722 -23.09 -19.96 -7.24
C TYR A 722 -23.02 -20.71 -5.93
N ASN A 723 -23.64 -20.18 -4.85
CA ASN A 723 -23.60 -20.83 -3.54
C ASN A 723 -24.17 -22.25 -3.59
N PHE A 724 -25.36 -22.40 -4.17
CA PHE A 724 -26.09 -23.66 -4.29
C PHE A 724 -26.48 -23.93 -5.75
N ILE A 725 -26.29 -25.18 -6.17
CA ILE A 725 -26.62 -25.70 -7.49
C ILE A 725 -27.62 -26.83 -7.28
N LEU A 726 -28.81 -26.71 -7.87
CA LEU A 726 -29.92 -27.63 -7.64
C LEU A 726 -30.23 -28.44 -8.91
N GLY A 727 -30.44 -29.77 -8.76
CA GLY A 727 -30.71 -30.69 -9.88
C GLY A 727 -31.85 -31.70 -9.64
N LYS A 728 -32.62 -31.98 -10.72
CA LYS A 728 -33.64 -33.02 -11.03
C LYS A 728 -34.83 -33.39 -10.08
N GLN A 729 -36.04 -33.33 -10.69
CA GLN A 729 -37.36 -33.98 -10.42
C GLN A 729 -38.25 -33.38 -9.31
N ARG A 730 -39.22 -34.15 -8.74
CA ARG A 730 -40.23 -33.68 -7.76
C ARG A 730 -39.61 -33.15 -6.44
N ALA A 731 -38.38 -33.57 -6.14
CA ALA A 731 -37.48 -33.06 -5.11
C ALA A 731 -36.22 -32.50 -5.80
N VAL A 732 -35.44 -31.66 -5.13
CA VAL A 732 -34.20 -31.06 -5.66
C VAL A 732 -32.97 -31.68 -5.00
N ASN A 733 -32.01 -32.12 -5.81
CA ASN A 733 -30.68 -32.50 -5.33
C ASN A 733 -29.86 -31.23 -5.07
N VAL A 734 -29.44 -31.02 -3.83
CA VAL A 734 -28.69 -29.82 -3.43
C VAL A 734 -27.19 -30.09 -3.50
N ARG A 735 -26.47 -29.24 -4.23
CA ARG A 735 -25.01 -29.26 -4.33
C ARG A 735 -24.43 -27.89 -3.99
N THR A 736 -23.33 -27.84 -3.25
CA THR A 736 -22.61 -26.60 -2.97
C THR A 736 -21.59 -26.27 -4.06
N ARG A 737 -21.11 -25.01 -4.07
CA ARG A 737 -20.06 -24.57 -4.99
C ARG A 737 -18.76 -25.37 -4.89
N ASP A 738 -18.47 -25.94 -3.72
CA ASP A 738 -17.30 -26.80 -3.46
C ASP A 738 -17.60 -28.30 -3.68
N ASN A 739 -18.69 -28.60 -4.39
CA ASN A 739 -19.04 -29.94 -4.85
C ASN A 739 -19.52 -30.92 -3.77
N LYS A 740 -19.90 -30.43 -2.58
CA LYS A 740 -20.55 -31.24 -1.54
C LYS A 740 -22.02 -31.48 -1.93
N VAL A 741 -22.47 -32.72 -1.83
CA VAL A 741 -23.83 -33.13 -2.20
C VAL A 741 -24.62 -33.42 -0.93
N HIS A 742 -25.77 -32.76 -0.76
CA HIS A 742 -26.63 -32.87 0.43
C HIS A 742 -27.88 -33.75 0.20
N GLY A 743 -27.92 -34.48 -0.92
CA GLY A 743 -29.02 -35.39 -1.26
C GLY A 743 -30.25 -34.67 -1.82
N GLU A 744 -31.36 -35.42 -1.94
CA GLU A 744 -32.65 -34.92 -2.43
C GLU A 744 -33.48 -34.35 -1.26
N GLN A 745 -34.01 -33.15 -1.44
CA GLN A 745 -34.88 -32.47 -0.48
C GLN A 745 -36.03 -31.79 -1.20
N SER A 746 -37.14 -31.49 -0.52
CA SER A 746 -38.21 -30.73 -1.16
C SER A 746 -37.77 -29.29 -1.42
N VAL A 747 -38.31 -28.66 -2.48
CA VAL A 747 -38.02 -27.24 -2.79
C VAL A 747 -38.33 -26.33 -1.61
N GLU A 748 -39.38 -26.65 -0.86
CA GLU A 748 -39.85 -25.89 0.29
C GLU A 748 -38.85 -25.94 1.46
N GLU A 749 -38.38 -27.15 1.82
CA GLU A 749 -37.37 -27.32 2.87
C GLU A 749 -36.07 -26.60 2.53
N VAL A 750 -35.61 -26.71 1.28
CA VAL A 750 -34.39 -26.02 0.83
C VAL A 750 -34.56 -24.51 0.94
N MET A 751 -35.68 -23.98 0.47
CA MET A 751 -35.94 -22.53 0.51
C MET A 751 -36.01 -22.01 1.96
N GLN A 752 -36.68 -22.72 2.85
CA GLN A 752 -36.74 -22.38 4.28
C GLN A 752 -35.35 -22.42 4.92
N ARG A 753 -34.54 -23.45 4.61
CA ARG A 753 -33.16 -23.56 5.11
C ARG A 753 -32.28 -22.42 4.62
N LEU A 754 -32.33 -22.10 3.33
CA LEU A 754 -31.57 -20.99 2.75
C LEU A 754 -32.03 -19.63 3.31
N MET A 755 -33.32 -19.47 3.60
CA MET A 755 -33.85 -18.26 4.22
C MET A 755 -33.28 -18.07 5.63
N LEU A 756 -33.24 -19.13 6.44
CA LEU A 756 -32.62 -19.09 7.78
C LEU A 756 -31.13 -18.75 7.71
N LEU A 757 -30.38 -19.35 6.78
CA LEU A 757 -28.95 -19.07 6.58
C LEU A 757 -28.71 -17.62 6.12
N ARG A 758 -29.60 -17.08 5.27
CA ARG A 758 -29.54 -15.69 4.83
C ARG A 758 -29.86 -14.72 5.95
N LEU A 759 -30.93 -14.95 6.71
CA LEU A 759 -31.37 -14.09 7.81
C LEU A 759 -30.38 -14.08 8.98
N SER A 760 -29.74 -15.22 9.26
CA SER A 760 -28.64 -15.32 10.23
C SER A 760 -27.33 -14.71 9.73
N ARG A 761 -27.28 -14.24 8.47
CA ARG A 761 -26.08 -13.69 7.80
C ARG A 761 -24.89 -14.66 7.91
N CYS A 762 -25.18 -15.97 7.79
CA CYS A 762 -24.17 -17.02 7.96
C CYS A 762 -23.01 -16.83 6.96
N ARG A 763 -21.78 -16.91 7.48
CA ARG A 763 -20.54 -16.76 6.70
C ARG A 763 -20.24 -18.01 5.87
N CYS A 764 -20.56 -19.20 6.39
CA CYS A 764 -20.25 -20.50 5.79
C CYS A 764 -21.54 -21.27 5.49
N ALA A 765 -22.49 -20.65 4.79
CA ALA A 765 -23.82 -21.21 4.55
C ALA A 765 -23.77 -22.60 3.87
N GLU A 766 -22.77 -22.85 3.02
CA GLU A 766 -22.55 -24.12 2.35
C GLU A 766 -22.05 -25.25 3.27
N GLU A 767 -21.34 -24.90 4.35
CA GLU A 767 -20.88 -25.86 5.35
C GLU A 767 -22.01 -26.21 6.32
N ASP A 768 -22.77 -25.19 6.72
CA ASP A 768 -23.86 -25.24 7.69
C ASP A 768 -25.20 -25.72 7.13
N PHE A 769 -25.34 -25.83 5.80
CA PHE A 769 -26.56 -26.31 5.14
C PHE A 769 -26.93 -27.72 5.60
#